data_AF-A0A352KUJ4-F1
#
_entry.id   AF-A0A352KUJ4-F1
#
_cell.length_a   1.000
_cell.length_b   1.000
_cell.length_c   1.000
_cell.angle_alpha   90.00
_cell.angle_beta   90.00
_cell.angle_gamma   90.00
#
_symmetry.space_group_name_H-M   'P 1'
#
loop_
_entity.id
_entity.type
_entity.pdbx_description
1 polymer ?
#
loop_
_entity_poly.entity_id
_entity_poly.type
_entity_poly.pdbx_seq_one_letter_code
_entity_poly.pdbx_strand_id
1 'polypeptide(L)'
;MPKPTLATTKWGLLTGTWYLHNRCPCSDGGCKLELFPIPIWGGWIGGLRRLSVNEQEPAGTVVYFLVSVLCNGSGQYVVRVWNSSDCGTTTQVVAGASCNTLSVSGLVLIPGGCHCCGCFEGEAASNLLDILDSEPSLPPWEPPPEPECDKWCRDPCDPNCCPFGTPPVDPGGNPDCCEACGSGACSTVKPGGHACGSGGCSKSESMFPIQYSSGAMVLRVTDLETSGLGFPLGHTRSFSNRLTVSTNPGNGHNWFVRQWPRLQRFSIPGQSLSRIAVTGDATSILWFAEAGGDVFTADFGDKSTLTLDRTAELFRLRTPNGSVTEFDMASGLALRMTTGTGHLIEFVEWVAEGSKPAKLQQSAVVNGVTITEQLVYAWSQPYDLQLESVTLRRKEGSGAWQDVRRVSYTYYQDTDVYGGDSDLKTVTTEIWTGSAWAERGTTYYRYYITLPGSSSSSSSAISSSSSSGSVTPPNRPVPIHLLKYVLNPDAFARLSADPAVSDPFTASDAIVAQYADYFFEYDQEHRVIRESVNGGGQVYSFSYTQSAFANGYNSWLTKTVETQPDGTLNTIYCNYAGRTMLKTLRSGSDEWCHFFEYDSTARIVLQASPSAISGYDQTKADLLNKVSGNYQYLRDSTGLITTYQRHAP
;
A
#
# COMPACT_ATOMS: atom_id res chain seq x y z
N MET A 1 -19.93 -47.63 -35.25
CA MET A 1 -20.58 -47.05 -34.05
C MET A 1 -19.95 -45.70 -33.78
N PRO A 2 -20.74 -44.64 -33.56
CA PRO A 2 -20.27 -43.25 -33.64
C PRO A 2 -19.67 -42.77 -32.31
N LYS A 3 -18.65 -41.91 -32.42
CA LYS A 3 -18.07 -41.13 -31.32
C LYS A 3 -19.07 -40.07 -30.83
N PRO A 4 -19.08 -39.76 -29.52
CA PRO A 4 -20.08 -38.91 -28.90
C PRO A 4 -19.94 -37.44 -29.30
N THR A 5 -21.11 -36.82 -29.41
CA THR A 5 -21.43 -35.41 -29.64
C THR A 5 -20.83 -34.51 -28.56
N LEU A 6 -20.03 -33.52 -28.97
CA LEU A 6 -19.68 -32.39 -28.12
C LEU A 6 -20.87 -31.42 -28.08
N ALA A 7 -21.37 -31.19 -26.88
CA ALA A 7 -22.42 -30.23 -26.59
C ALA A 7 -21.97 -28.81 -26.96
N THR A 8 -22.85 -28.13 -27.68
CA THR A 8 -22.80 -26.70 -28.00
C THR A 8 -22.80 -25.89 -26.71
N THR A 9 -21.64 -25.34 -26.33
CA THR A 9 -21.55 -24.31 -25.29
C THR A 9 -21.51 -22.95 -25.97
N LYS A 10 -22.58 -22.17 -25.81
CA LYS A 10 -22.66 -20.76 -26.23
C LYS A 10 -21.71 -19.94 -25.35
N TRP A 11 -20.77 -19.23 -25.96
CA TRP A 11 -19.94 -18.22 -25.29
C TRP A 11 -20.39 -16.84 -25.77
N GLY A 12 -20.73 -15.97 -24.81
CA GLY A 12 -21.11 -14.57 -25.05
C GLY A 12 -19.88 -13.70 -25.31
N LEU A 13 -20.04 -12.67 -26.14
CA LEU A 13 -18.98 -11.72 -26.51
C LEU A 13 -18.61 -10.79 -25.34
N LEU A 14 -17.30 -10.71 -25.05
CA LEU A 14 -16.65 -9.59 -24.36
C LEU A 14 -16.22 -8.56 -25.41
N THR A 15 -16.78 -7.36 -25.39
CA THR A 15 -16.28 -6.22 -26.17
C THR A 15 -15.21 -5.50 -25.35
N GLY A 16 -13.94 -5.83 -25.61
CA GLY A 16 -12.78 -5.11 -25.07
C GLY A 16 -11.85 -4.70 -26.22
N THR A 17 -11.47 -3.42 -26.26
CA THR A 17 -10.50 -2.87 -27.22
C THR A 17 -9.09 -3.16 -26.69
N TRP A 18 -8.25 -3.88 -27.43
CA TRP A 18 -6.86 -4.16 -27.05
C TRP A 18 -5.93 -3.26 -27.87
N TYR A 19 -4.93 -2.66 -27.22
CA TYR A 19 -3.91 -1.82 -27.85
C TYR A 19 -2.54 -2.51 -27.80
N LEU A 20 -1.75 -2.38 -28.87
CA LEU A 20 -0.34 -2.77 -28.93
C LEU A 20 0.49 -1.50 -29.20
N HIS A 21 1.49 -1.19 -28.38
CA HIS A 21 2.40 -0.05 -28.59
C HIS A 21 3.73 -0.52 -29.19
N ASN A 22 4.24 0.18 -30.21
CA ASN A 22 5.55 -0.06 -30.82
C ASN A 22 6.51 1.12 -30.52
N ARG A 23 7.73 0.83 -30.07
CA ARG A 23 8.87 1.77 -30.17
C ARG A 23 9.66 1.45 -31.45
N CYS A 24 9.82 2.43 -32.34
CA CYS A 24 10.79 2.36 -33.45
C CYS A 24 11.69 3.60 -33.43
N PRO A 25 12.95 3.51 -32.99
CA PRO A 25 13.96 4.49 -33.38
C PRO A 25 14.56 4.04 -34.72
N CYS A 26 14.24 4.75 -35.80
CA CYS A 26 14.95 4.58 -37.07
C CYS A 26 16.29 5.34 -36.99
N SER A 27 17.39 4.60 -36.77
CA SER A 27 18.73 5.05 -37.14
C SER A 27 19.40 3.94 -37.94
N ASP A 28 20.02 4.34 -39.06
CA ASP A 28 20.58 3.52 -40.13
C ASP A 28 21.06 2.12 -39.72
N GLY A 29 20.33 1.08 -40.14
CA GLY A 29 20.87 -0.29 -40.21
C GLY A 29 20.08 -1.43 -39.54
N GLY A 30 18.88 -1.22 -38.98
CA GLY A 30 17.98 -2.32 -38.61
C GLY A 30 17.05 -2.03 -37.42
N CYS A 31 15.81 -2.55 -37.48
CA CYS A 31 14.86 -2.48 -36.36
C CYS A 31 15.19 -3.54 -35.30
N LYS A 32 15.33 -3.14 -34.04
CA LYS A 32 15.45 -4.05 -32.90
C LYS A 32 14.12 -4.03 -32.14
N LEU A 33 13.45 -5.18 -32.06
CA LEU A 33 12.15 -5.32 -31.39
C LEU A 33 12.32 -6.06 -30.05
N GLU A 34 11.87 -5.42 -28.98
CA GLU A 34 11.63 -6.07 -27.68
C GLU A 34 10.13 -6.33 -27.56
N LEU A 35 9.73 -7.60 -27.47
CA LEU A 35 8.35 -8.02 -27.24
C LEU A 35 8.26 -8.78 -25.93
N PHE A 36 7.35 -8.37 -25.05
CA PHE A 36 6.96 -9.13 -23.86
C PHE A 36 5.86 -10.15 -24.19
N PRO A 37 5.86 -11.33 -23.53
CA PRO A 37 4.95 -12.43 -23.89
C PRO A 37 3.50 -12.15 -23.47
N ILE A 38 2.58 -12.25 -24.44
CA ILE A 38 1.12 -12.34 -24.20
C ILE A 38 0.75 -13.84 -24.13
N PRO A 39 0.05 -14.32 -23.07
CA PRO A 39 -0.48 -15.67 -23.06
C PRO A 39 -1.79 -15.71 -23.88
N ILE A 40 -1.78 -16.41 -25.01
CA ILE A 40 -3.00 -16.71 -25.78
C ILE A 40 -3.22 -18.23 -25.75
N TRP A 41 -4.41 -18.65 -25.30
CA TRP A 41 -4.83 -20.05 -25.27
C TRP A 41 -5.34 -20.47 -26.67
N GLY A 42 -4.66 -21.44 -27.32
CA GLY A 42 -5.22 -22.32 -28.36
C GLY A 42 -4.87 -22.03 -29.84
N GLY A 43 -4.35 -23.06 -30.54
CA GLY A 43 -4.49 -23.36 -31.99
C GLY A 43 -3.97 -22.37 -33.04
N TRP A 44 -2.90 -22.75 -33.77
CA TRP A 44 -2.27 -21.96 -34.83
C TRP A 44 -3.08 -21.87 -36.15
N ILE A 45 -3.16 -20.66 -36.72
CA ILE A 45 -3.66 -20.39 -38.07
C ILE A 45 -2.47 -20.37 -39.04
N GLY A 46 -2.54 -21.17 -40.11
CA GLY A 46 -1.50 -21.20 -41.14
C GLY A 46 -1.31 -19.84 -41.81
N GLY A 47 -0.08 -19.32 -41.77
CA GLY A 47 0.33 -18.05 -42.41
C GLY A 47 0.83 -16.97 -41.45
N LEU A 48 0.58 -17.10 -40.14
CA LEU A 48 1.11 -16.21 -39.11
C LEU A 48 2.25 -16.91 -38.36
N ARG A 49 3.44 -16.30 -38.30
CA ARG A 49 4.57 -16.78 -37.49
C ARG A 49 4.74 -15.90 -36.24
N ARG A 50 5.08 -16.51 -35.10
CA ARG A 50 5.54 -15.79 -33.91
C ARG A 50 7.00 -15.41 -34.14
N LEU A 51 7.32 -14.13 -34.12
CA LEU A 51 8.71 -13.66 -34.11
C LEU A 51 9.28 -13.80 -32.69
N SER A 52 10.52 -14.26 -32.61
CA SER A 52 11.26 -14.34 -31.35
C SER A 52 11.91 -13.00 -31.00
N VAL A 53 12.22 -12.79 -29.71
CA VAL A 53 12.92 -11.58 -29.26
C VAL A 53 14.31 -11.53 -29.92
N ASN A 54 14.62 -10.43 -30.60
CA ASN A 54 15.85 -10.17 -31.39
C ASN A 54 15.95 -10.83 -32.79
N GLU A 55 14.84 -11.23 -33.41
CA GLU A 55 14.85 -11.72 -34.79
C GLU A 55 14.88 -10.55 -35.80
N GLN A 56 15.86 -10.53 -36.73
CA GLN A 56 15.98 -9.50 -37.77
C GLN A 56 15.40 -9.99 -39.10
N GLU A 57 14.53 -9.19 -39.73
CA GLU A 57 14.05 -9.44 -41.09
C GLU A 57 14.95 -8.80 -42.15
N PRO A 58 15.03 -9.40 -43.36
CA PRO A 58 15.75 -8.81 -44.49
C PRO A 58 15.19 -7.43 -44.86
N ALA A 59 16.08 -6.51 -45.25
CA ALA A 59 15.72 -5.18 -45.75
C ALA A 59 14.76 -5.27 -46.95
N GLY A 60 13.66 -4.50 -46.90
CA GLY A 60 12.61 -4.49 -47.93
C GLY A 60 11.39 -5.38 -47.64
N THR A 61 11.37 -6.06 -46.50
CA THR A 61 10.20 -6.86 -46.07
C THR A 61 9.12 -5.95 -45.47
N VAL A 62 7.92 -5.94 -46.05
CA VAL A 62 6.75 -5.22 -45.50
C VAL A 62 6.15 -6.07 -44.38
N VAL A 63 6.08 -5.51 -43.16
CA VAL A 63 5.53 -6.19 -41.99
C VAL A 63 4.17 -5.61 -41.66
N TYR A 64 3.16 -6.48 -41.61
CA TYR A 64 1.80 -6.11 -41.25
C TYR A 64 1.54 -6.48 -39.79
N PHE A 65 1.12 -5.50 -38.99
CA PHE A 65 0.77 -5.71 -37.58
C PHE A 65 -0.74 -5.60 -37.39
N LEU A 66 -1.33 -6.60 -36.74
CA LEU A 66 -2.74 -6.58 -36.37
C LEU A 66 -2.91 -5.64 -35.18
N VAL A 67 -3.61 -4.52 -35.38
CA VAL A 67 -3.80 -3.50 -34.32
C VAL A 67 -5.09 -3.75 -33.56
N SER A 68 -6.18 -4.06 -34.27
CA SER A 68 -7.48 -4.33 -33.64
C SER A 68 -8.40 -5.10 -34.57
N VAL A 69 -9.29 -5.92 -34.00
CA VAL A 69 -10.43 -6.52 -34.70
C VAL A 69 -11.71 -6.07 -34.00
N LEU A 70 -12.58 -5.40 -34.73
CA LEU A 70 -13.84 -4.85 -34.24
C LEU A 70 -15.01 -5.45 -35.01
N CYS A 71 -16.21 -5.48 -34.42
CA CYS A 71 -17.44 -5.78 -35.15
C CYS A 71 -18.19 -4.47 -35.40
N ASN A 72 -18.52 -4.16 -36.65
CA ASN A 72 -19.28 -2.95 -36.97
C ASN A 72 -20.79 -3.13 -36.69
N GLY A 73 -21.55 -2.04 -36.69
CA GLY A 73 -23.00 -2.04 -36.45
C GLY A 73 -23.84 -2.86 -37.44
N SER A 74 -23.22 -3.36 -38.52
CA SER A 74 -23.81 -4.28 -39.50
C SER A 74 -23.40 -5.75 -39.31
N GLY A 75 -22.69 -6.08 -38.23
CA GLY A 75 -22.32 -7.46 -37.88
C GLY A 75 -21.14 -8.04 -38.68
N GLN A 76 -20.33 -7.17 -39.30
CA GLN A 76 -19.13 -7.55 -40.07
C GLN A 76 -17.85 -7.23 -39.29
N TYR A 77 -16.81 -8.04 -39.49
CA TYR A 77 -15.49 -7.77 -38.92
C TYR A 77 -14.78 -6.62 -39.64
N VAL A 78 -14.25 -5.70 -38.85
CA VAL A 78 -13.38 -4.60 -39.27
C VAL A 78 -12.02 -4.85 -38.67
N VAL A 79 -11.01 -5.01 -39.51
CA VAL A 79 -9.63 -5.24 -39.07
C VAL A 79 -8.82 -3.98 -39.37
N ARG A 80 -8.15 -3.45 -38.35
CA ARG A 80 -7.11 -2.42 -38.55
C ARG A 80 -5.76 -3.08 -38.57
N VAL A 81 -5.04 -2.81 -39.65
CA VAL A 81 -3.68 -3.29 -39.85
C VAL A 81 -2.78 -2.08 -39.96
N TRP A 82 -1.66 -2.09 -39.23
CA TRP A 82 -0.62 -1.09 -39.38
C TRP A 82 0.42 -1.62 -40.37
N ASN A 83 0.78 -0.76 -41.33
CA ASN A 83 1.76 -1.07 -42.37
C ASN A 83 3.07 -0.34 -42.07
N SER A 84 4.15 -1.11 -41.99
CA SER A 84 5.49 -0.57 -41.76
C SER A 84 6.03 0.30 -42.89
N SER A 85 5.50 0.20 -44.13
CA SER A 85 5.98 1.02 -45.25
C SER A 85 5.48 2.47 -45.23
N ASP A 86 4.30 2.71 -44.64
CA ASP A 86 3.59 3.99 -44.77
C ASP A 86 3.36 4.69 -43.41
N CYS A 87 3.76 4.04 -42.30
CA CYS A 87 3.50 4.46 -40.92
C CYS A 87 2.02 4.81 -40.63
N GLY A 88 1.09 4.26 -41.42
CA GLY A 88 -0.34 4.52 -41.34
C GLY A 88 -1.14 3.28 -40.93
N THR A 89 -2.28 3.50 -40.28
CA THR A 89 -3.28 2.46 -40.05
C THR A 89 -4.26 2.41 -41.22
N THR A 90 -4.34 1.28 -41.90
CA THR A 90 -5.36 1.02 -42.92
C THR A 90 -6.48 0.19 -42.31
N THR A 91 -7.72 0.59 -42.57
CA THR A 91 -8.91 -0.13 -42.13
C THR A 91 -9.43 -0.97 -43.28
N GLN A 92 -9.53 -2.29 -43.08
CA GLN A 92 -10.13 -3.20 -44.06
C GLN A 92 -11.40 -3.83 -43.48
N VAL A 93 -12.47 -3.83 -44.28
CA VAL A 93 -13.73 -4.51 -43.95
C VAL A 93 -13.67 -5.90 -44.57
N VAL A 94 -13.81 -6.95 -43.75
CA VAL A 94 -13.77 -8.33 -44.25
C VAL A 94 -15.16 -8.69 -44.77
N ALA A 95 -15.30 -8.76 -46.10
CA ALA A 95 -16.55 -9.18 -46.72
C ALA A 95 -16.78 -10.70 -46.56
N GLY A 96 -17.96 -11.09 -46.08
CA GLY A 96 -18.41 -12.49 -46.06
C GLY A 96 -18.36 -13.23 -44.72
N ALA A 97 -17.94 -12.60 -43.62
CA ALA A 97 -17.92 -13.21 -42.29
C ALA A 97 -18.80 -12.44 -41.29
N SER A 98 -19.74 -13.15 -40.65
CA SER A 98 -20.60 -12.60 -39.60
C SER A 98 -19.99 -12.84 -38.21
N CYS A 99 -20.17 -11.88 -37.29
CA CYS A 99 -19.56 -11.92 -35.95
C CYS A 99 -20.04 -13.06 -35.02
N ASN A 100 -20.83 -14.02 -35.53
CA ASN A 100 -21.47 -15.08 -34.76
C ASN A 100 -20.89 -16.48 -35.00
N THR A 101 -19.94 -16.66 -35.94
CA THR A 101 -19.32 -17.96 -36.25
C THR A 101 -17.81 -17.83 -36.40
N LEU A 102 -17.05 -18.49 -35.53
CA LEU A 102 -15.59 -18.54 -35.58
C LEU A 102 -15.13 -19.63 -36.58
N SER A 103 -15.15 -19.29 -37.86
CA SER A 103 -14.24 -19.87 -38.86
C SER A 103 -13.89 -18.80 -39.90
N VAL A 104 -12.89 -17.96 -39.60
CA VAL A 104 -12.31 -17.07 -40.60
C VAL A 104 -11.28 -17.88 -41.37
N SER A 105 -11.73 -18.67 -42.33
CA SER A 105 -10.84 -19.28 -43.33
C SER A 105 -10.75 -18.35 -44.53
N GLY A 106 -9.61 -17.65 -44.69
CA GLY A 106 -9.30 -16.89 -45.91
C GLY A 106 -9.08 -15.40 -45.73
N LEU A 107 -8.24 -14.97 -44.79
CA LEU A 107 -7.72 -13.60 -44.81
C LEU A 107 -6.64 -13.49 -45.90
N VAL A 108 -6.96 -12.84 -47.03
CA VAL A 108 -5.99 -12.50 -48.08
C VAL A 108 -5.79 -10.99 -48.08
N LEU A 109 -4.62 -10.54 -47.64
CA LEU A 109 -4.24 -9.12 -47.68
C LEU A 109 -3.74 -8.79 -49.10
N ILE A 110 -4.42 -7.86 -49.78
CA ILE A 110 -3.99 -7.35 -51.09
C ILE A 110 -3.24 -6.03 -50.87
N PRO A 111 -1.99 -5.88 -51.34
CA PRO A 111 -1.25 -4.62 -51.21
C PRO A 111 -1.86 -3.58 -52.16
N GLY A 112 -2.47 -2.54 -51.59
CA GLY A 112 -2.85 -1.32 -52.31
C GLY A 112 -1.70 -0.31 -52.20
N GLY A 113 -1.08 0.03 -53.33
CA GLY A 113 -0.01 1.03 -53.37
C GLY A 113 -0.55 2.45 -53.41
N CYS A 114 0.14 3.40 -52.77
CA CYS A 114 0.13 4.81 -53.17
C CYS A 114 1.30 5.65 -52.60
N HIS A 115 1.52 6.78 -53.27
CA HIS A 115 2.69 7.66 -53.37
C HIS A 115 2.73 8.86 -52.38
N CYS A 116 3.96 9.27 -52.02
CA CYS A 116 4.49 10.64 -51.77
C CYS A 116 4.05 11.53 -50.56
N CYS A 117 5.09 11.92 -49.79
CA CYS A 117 5.49 13.24 -49.25
C CYS A 117 4.56 14.12 -48.39
N GLY A 118 5.03 14.46 -47.18
CA GLY A 118 4.67 15.70 -46.46
C GLY A 118 4.89 15.65 -44.95
N CYS A 119 5.93 16.33 -44.45
CA CYS A 119 6.21 16.52 -43.02
C CYS A 119 5.11 17.34 -42.32
N PHE A 120 4.79 17.02 -41.06
CA PHE A 120 4.22 17.96 -40.08
C PHE A 120 4.78 17.67 -38.69
N GLU A 121 5.46 18.67 -38.11
CA GLU A 121 5.76 18.77 -36.68
C GLU A 121 4.48 19.17 -35.92
N GLY A 122 4.22 18.52 -34.79
CA GLY A 122 3.07 18.82 -33.93
C GLY A 122 3.29 18.25 -32.52
N GLU A 123 3.37 19.17 -31.55
CA GLU A 123 3.47 18.94 -30.12
C GLU A 123 2.30 18.10 -29.59
N ALA A 124 2.57 16.89 -29.09
CA ALA A 124 1.76 16.16 -28.09
C ALA A 124 2.31 14.74 -27.89
N ALA A 125 3.38 14.57 -27.09
CA ALA A 125 3.80 13.23 -26.67
C ALA A 125 4.64 13.18 -25.37
N SER A 126 4.69 14.24 -24.57
CA SER A 126 5.46 14.24 -23.31
C SER A 126 4.69 13.70 -22.11
N ASN A 127 3.36 13.66 -22.15
CA ASN A 127 2.53 13.38 -20.95
C ASN A 127 1.89 11.98 -20.94
N LEU A 128 2.34 11.06 -21.81
CA LEU A 128 1.82 9.69 -21.88
C LEU A 128 2.86 8.62 -21.48
N LEU A 129 4.07 9.03 -21.10
CA LEU A 129 5.20 8.13 -20.90
C LEU A 129 5.25 7.45 -19.53
N ASP A 130 4.46 7.88 -18.54
CA ASP A 130 4.58 7.38 -17.15
C ASP A 130 3.57 6.29 -16.74
N ILE A 131 2.71 5.81 -17.66
CA ILE A 131 1.63 4.86 -17.29
C ILE A 131 1.87 3.39 -17.71
N LEU A 132 2.90 3.06 -18.50
CA LEU A 132 2.96 1.73 -19.15
C LEU A 132 4.30 0.97 -19.07
N ASP A 133 5.03 1.06 -17.95
CA ASP A 133 6.18 0.15 -17.69
C ASP A 133 6.33 -0.28 -16.22
N SER A 134 5.30 -0.13 -15.37
CA SER A 134 5.43 -0.63 -14.00
C SER A 134 5.21 -2.14 -13.95
N GLU A 135 6.28 -2.91 -13.76
CA GLU A 135 6.24 -4.14 -12.95
C GLU A 135 5.25 -3.92 -11.79
N PRO A 136 4.36 -4.87 -11.46
CA PRO A 136 3.38 -4.66 -10.41
C PRO A 136 4.10 -4.15 -9.17
N SER A 137 3.68 -3.00 -8.63
CA SER A 137 4.27 -2.45 -7.41
C SER A 137 4.18 -3.53 -6.34
N LEU A 138 5.31 -4.20 -6.06
CA LEU A 138 5.33 -5.25 -5.07
C LEU A 138 5.37 -4.51 -3.74
N PRO A 139 4.32 -4.57 -2.90
CA PRO A 139 4.58 -4.40 -1.49
C PRO A 139 5.70 -5.39 -1.14
N PRO A 140 6.67 -4.97 -0.33
CA PRO A 140 7.71 -5.88 0.09
C PRO A 140 7.01 -7.08 0.75
N TRP A 141 7.49 -8.30 0.50
CA TRP A 141 6.97 -9.49 1.18
C TRP A 141 7.41 -9.42 2.64
N GLU A 142 6.69 -8.59 3.38
CA GLU A 142 6.92 -8.24 4.76
C GLU A 142 5.69 -8.67 5.56
N PRO A 143 5.93 -9.23 6.75
CA PRO A 143 4.86 -9.54 7.67
C PRO A 143 4.16 -8.25 8.10
N PRO A 144 2.83 -8.26 8.27
CA PRO A 144 2.18 -7.15 8.93
C PRO A 144 2.81 -6.96 10.32
N PRO A 145 2.92 -5.72 10.82
CA PRO A 145 3.24 -5.50 12.22
C PRO A 145 2.37 -6.37 13.12
N GLU A 146 2.97 -6.84 14.21
CA GLU A 146 2.26 -7.68 15.15
C GLU A 146 1.00 -6.96 15.64
N PRO A 147 -0.20 -7.59 15.55
CA PRO A 147 -1.33 -7.03 16.27
C PRO A 147 -0.93 -7.02 17.73
N GLU A 148 -0.83 -5.82 18.31
CA GLU A 148 -0.60 -5.63 19.75
C GLU A 148 -1.42 -6.70 20.47
N CYS A 149 -0.75 -7.57 21.24
CA CYS A 149 -1.48 -8.37 22.20
C CYS A 149 -2.20 -7.36 23.11
N ASP A 150 -3.52 -7.27 22.91
CA ASP A 150 -4.50 -6.46 23.64
C ASP A 150 -4.37 -4.92 23.54
N LYS A 151 -4.97 -4.33 22.50
CA LYS A 151 -5.81 -3.13 22.72
C LYS A 151 -7.07 -3.51 23.47
N TRP A 152 -6.92 -3.90 24.73
CA TRP A 152 -7.92 -3.66 25.77
C TRP A 152 -7.55 -2.39 26.55
N CYS A 153 -7.22 -1.31 25.83
CA CYS A 153 -7.28 0.03 26.37
C CYS A 153 -8.74 0.49 26.29
N ARG A 154 -9.57 0.01 27.23
CA ARG A 154 -10.96 0.49 27.37
C ARG A 154 -11.08 1.65 28.36
N ASP A 155 -9.97 2.15 28.87
CA ASP A 155 -9.96 3.23 29.86
C ASP A 155 -9.17 4.45 29.35
N PRO A 156 -9.84 5.59 29.07
CA PRO A 156 -9.18 6.84 28.69
C PRO A 156 -8.38 7.49 29.83
N CYS A 157 -8.25 6.84 30.99
CA CYS A 157 -7.48 7.34 32.14
C CYS A 157 -6.14 6.61 32.37
N ASP A 158 -5.66 5.75 31.46
CA ASP A 158 -4.31 5.16 31.57
C ASP A 158 -3.23 6.18 31.16
N PRO A 159 -2.36 6.62 32.09
CA PRO A 159 -1.30 7.60 31.81
C PRO A 159 -0.21 7.09 30.86
N ASN A 160 -0.21 5.81 30.47
CA ASN A 160 0.70 5.25 29.47
C ASN A 160 0.06 5.13 28.07
N CYS A 161 -1.16 5.64 27.86
CA CYS A 161 -1.90 5.55 26.58
C CYS A 161 -2.51 6.90 26.14
N CYS A 162 -1.82 8.01 26.35
CA CYS A 162 -2.24 9.29 25.77
C CYS A 162 -1.82 9.38 24.28
N PRO A 163 -2.75 9.55 23.32
CA PRO A 163 -2.39 10.23 22.08
C PRO A 163 -2.16 11.71 22.42
N PHE A 164 -1.00 12.23 22.04
CA PHE A 164 -0.71 13.65 22.13
C PHE A 164 -1.72 14.43 21.28
N GLY A 165 -2.57 15.16 21.97
CA GLY A 165 -3.42 16.21 21.44
C GLY A 165 -3.87 17.05 22.63
N THR A 166 -3.48 18.31 22.68
CA THR A 166 -4.10 19.24 23.63
C THR A 166 -5.60 19.27 23.33
N PRO A 167 -6.48 19.10 24.33
CA PRO A 167 -7.91 19.22 24.09
C PRO A 167 -8.22 20.62 23.54
N PRO A 168 -9.23 20.78 22.67
CA PRO A 168 -9.64 22.10 22.22
C PRO A 168 -10.03 22.93 23.43
N VAL A 169 -9.41 24.11 23.55
CA VAL A 169 -9.81 25.11 24.53
C VAL A 169 -11.19 25.59 24.11
N ASP A 170 -12.23 25.13 24.81
CA ASP A 170 -13.57 25.69 24.68
C ASP A 170 -13.52 27.16 25.13
N PRO A 171 -14.05 28.14 24.36
CA PRO A 171 -14.06 29.55 24.76
C PRO A 171 -15.14 29.84 25.82
N GLY A 172 -15.11 29.07 26.90
CA GLY A 172 -15.94 29.22 28.09
C GLY A 172 -15.21 28.61 29.28
N GLY A 173 -14.52 29.45 30.06
CA GLY A 173 -13.76 29.01 31.22
C GLY A 173 -14.63 28.27 32.24
N ASN A 174 -14.39 26.97 32.41
CA ASN A 174 -14.78 26.24 33.60
C ASN A 174 -13.69 25.22 33.97
N PRO A 175 -12.89 25.45 35.03
CA PRO A 175 -11.79 24.57 35.41
C PRO A 175 -12.26 23.57 36.47
N ASP A 176 -12.91 22.46 36.08
CA ASP A 176 -13.42 21.48 37.07
C ASP A 176 -13.44 20.02 36.56
N CYS A 177 -12.27 19.49 36.18
CA CYS A 177 -12.08 18.04 36.02
C CYS A 177 -10.98 17.44 36.93
N CYS A 178 -10.40 18.22 37.84
CA CYS A 178 -9.30 17.76 38.70
C CYS A 178 -9.64 17.66 40.21
N GLU A 179 -10.88 17.90 40.64
CA GLU A 179 -11.26 17.90 42.07
C GLU A 179 -12.18 16.74 42.51
N ALA A 180 -12.02 15.53 41.94
CA ALA A 180 -12.73 14.33 42.43
C ALA A 180 -11.87 13.36 43.26
N CYS A 181 -10.60 13.70 43.55
CA CYS A 181 -9.76 12.95 44.48
C CYS A 181 -9.65 13.69 45.82
N GLY A 182 -10.79 13.85 46.49
CA GLY A 182 -10.89 14.39 47.84
C GLY A 182 -10.30 13.44 48.89
N SER A 183 -9.45 14.00 49.74
CA SER A 183 -8.83 13.40 50.91
C SER A 183 -9.83 12.77 51.88
N GLY A 184 -9.61 11.49 52.24
CA GLY A 184 -10.18 10.91 53.48
C GLY A 184 -10.70 9.48 53.38
N ALA A 185 -9.81 8.48 53.26
CA ALA A 185 -10.02 7.11 53.77
C ALA A 185 -8.73 6.28 53.64
N CYS A 186 -7.73 6.60 54.47
CA CYS A 186 -6.59 5.71 54.69
C CYS A 186 -6.90 4.85 55.92
N SER A 187 -7.62 3.74 55.77
CA SER A 187 -7.52 2.57 56.68
C SER A 187 -8.25 1.36 56.10
N THR A 188 -7.49 0.44 55.53
CA THR A 188 -7.40 -0.99 55.88
C THR A 188 -6.57 -1.65 54.80
N VAL A 189 -5.30 -1.89 55.12
CA VAL A 189 -4.41 -2.72 54.31
C VAL A 189 -4.98 -4.13 54.29
N LYS A 190 -5.43 -4.59 53.12
CA LYS A 190 -5.50 -6.01 52.79
C LYS A 190 -4.27 -6.31 51.91
N PRO A 191 -3.35 -7.20 52.33
CA PRO A 191 -2.15 -7.49 51.56
C PRO A 191 -2.55 -8.33 50.35
N GLY A 192 -2.59 -7.68 49.20
CA GLY A 192 -2.89 -8.28 47.92
C GLY A 192 -2.30 -7.40 46.84
N GLY A 193 -0.97 -7.25 46.86
CA GLY A 193 -0.24 -6.60 45.79
C GLY A 193 -0.60 -7.26 44.47
N HIS A 194 -1.45 -6.59 43.69
CA HIS A 194 -1.59 -6.89 42.28
C HIS A 194 -0.34 -6.30 41.65
N ALA A 195 0.69 -7.14 41.57
CA ALA A 195 1.79 -6.90 40.65
C ALA A 195 1.15 -6.59 39.29
N CYS A 196 1.45 -5.42 38.72
CA CYS A 196 1.29 -5.21 37.30
C CYS A 196 1.99 -6.37 36.62
N GLY A 197 1.21 -7.31 36.09
CA GLY A 197 1.73 -8.39 35.30
C GLY A 197 2.41 -7.77 34.10
N SER A 198 3.74 -7.71 34.15
CA SER A 198 4.66 -7.50 33.03
C SER A 198 4.50 -8.66 32.03
N GLY A 199 3.31 -8.80 31.43
CA GLY A 199 3.11 -9.54 30.19
C GLY A 199 3.71 -8.69 29.08
N GLY A 200 5.04 -8.69 28.97
CA GLY A 200 5.72 -7.94 27.93
C GLY A 200 5.28 -8.48 26.58
N CYS A 201 4.41 -7.76 25.88
CA CYS A 201 4.09 -8.10 24.50
C CYS A 201 5.37 -7.96 23.68
N SER A 202 5.57 -8.82 22.68
CA SER A 202 6.71 -8.82 21.76
C SER A 202 6.66 -7.61 20.82
N LYS A 203 6.65 -6.37 21.35
CA LYS A 203 6.55 -5.15 20.54
C LYS A 203 7.52 -5.21 19.35
N SER A 204 6.97 -5.28 18.14
CA SER A 204 7.72 -5.35 16.87
C SER A 204 7.98 -3.97 16.27
N GLU A 205 7.68 -2.91 17.03
CA GLU A 205 7.73 -1.50 16.59
C GLU A 205 8.43 -0.64 17.66
N SER A 206 9.10 0.42 17.21
CA SER A 206 9.66 1.48 18.07
C SER A 206 8.58 2.39 18.65
N MET A 207 9.00 3.33 19.51
CA MET A 207 8.09 4.26 20.17
C MET A 207 7.34 5.17 19.19
N PHE A 208 8.03 5.58 18.13
CA PHE A 208 7.48 6.33 17.00
C PHE A 208 7.79 5.53 15.74
N PRO A 209 6.82 5.36 14.84
CA PRO A 209 6.30 4.02 14.59
C PRO A 209 7.09 3.31 13.49
N ILE A 210 8.32 2.85 13.80
CA ILE A 210 9.18 2.11 12.88
C ILE A 210 9.12 0.63 13.23
N GLN A 211 8.78 -0.20 12.23
CA GLN A 211 8.75 -1.64 12.37
C GLN A 211 10.19 -2.18 12.45
N TYR A 212 10.57 -2.80 13.57
CA TYR A 212 11.93 -3.28 13.78
C TYR A 212 12.32 -4.39 12.80
N SER A 213 11.38 -5.18 12.28
CA SER A 213 11.72 -6.30 11.39
C SER A 213 12.18 -5.86 10.01
N SER A 214 11.73 -4.69 9.54
CA SER A 214 11.93 -4.24 8.15
C SER A 214 12.47 -2.82 8.02
N GLY A 215 12.35 -1.98 9.06
CA GLY A 215 12.58 -0.54 8.96
C GLY A 215 11.50 0.19 8.18
N ALA A 216 10.34 -0.46 7.97
CA ALA A 216 9.15 0.17 7.44
C ALA A 216 8.56 1.15 8.45
N MET A 217 8.03 2.26 7.96
CA MET A 217 7.25 3.19 8.76
C MET A 217 5.80 2.68 8.87
N VAL A 218 5.24 2.76 10.07
CA VAL A 218 3.87 2.41 10.41
C VAL A 218 3.08 3.71 10.60
N LEU A 219 2.97 4.49 9.52
CA LEU A 219 2.19 5.74 9.52
C LEU A 219 0.78 5.48 9.02
N ARG A 220 -0.21 5.81 9.86
CA ARG A 220 -1.63 5.73 9.55
C ARG A 220 -2.34 6.99 10.05
N VAL A 221 -3.20 7.56 9.22
CA VAL A 221 -3.96 8.77 9.52
C VAL A 221 -5.42 8.56 9.12
N THR A 222 -6.34 8.77 10.05
CA THR A 222 -7.78 8.78 9.76
C THR A 222 -8.24 10.20 9.53
N ASP A 223 -8.52 10.55 8.27
CA ASP A 223 -8.87 11.93 7.91
C ASP A 223 -10.33 12.25 8.26
N LEU A 224 -11.23 11.26 8.11
CA LEU A 224 -12.61 11.34 8.58
C LEU A 224 -13.13 9.96 8.98
N GLU A 225 -14.00 9.90 9.98
CA GLU A 225 -14.69 8.67 10.41
C GLU A 225 -16.04 9.00 11.07
N THR A 226 -17.00 8.09 10.92
CA THR A 226 -18.23 8.00 11.70
C THR A 226 -18.44 6.56 12.16
N SER A 227 -18.74 6.37 13.44
CA SER A 227 -19.00 5.06 14.05
C SER A 227 -20.41 4.93 14.62
N GLY A 228 -21.28 5.92 14.34
CA GLY A 228 -22.62 6.03 14.93
C GLY A 228 -23.57 4.88 14.60
N LEU A 229 -23.24 4.03 13.62
CA LEU A 229 -24.04 2.88 13.20
C LEU A 229 -23.44 1.52 13.60
N GLY A 230 -22.52 1.49 14.58
CA GLY A 230 -21.97 0.26 15.16
C GLY A 230 -20.74 -0.30 14.44
N PHE A 231 -20.38 0.25 13.28
CA PHE A 231 -19.11 0.01 12.61
C PHE A 231 -18.59 1.31 11.98
N PRO A 232 -17.26 1.58 12.03
CA PRO A 232 -16.71 2.80 11.48
C PRO A 232 -16.75 2.80 9.94
N LEU A 233 -17.42 3.80 9.36
CA LEU A 233 -17.23 4.22 7.97
C LEU A 233 -16.33 5.45 7.98
N GLY A 234 -15.25 5.42 7.21
CA GLY A 234 -14.29 6.52 7.21
C GLY A 234 -13.37 6.52 6.00
N HIS A 235 -12.40 7.41 6.03
CA HIS A 235 -11.30 7.45 5.08
C HIS A 235 -10.00 7.47 5.88
N THR A 236 -9.22 6.40 5.75
CA THR A 236 -7.99 6.20 6.51
C THR A 236 -6.87 5.90 5.55
N ARG A 237 -5.83 6.74 5.58
CA ARG A 237 -4.64 6.60 4.75
C ARG A 237 -3.51 5.98 5.54
N SER A 238 -2.65 5.24 4.87
CA SER A 238 -1.41 4.70 5.42
C SER A 238 -0.30 4.80 4.39
N PHE A 239 0.93 5.04 4.81
CA PHE A 239 2.04 5.26 3.90
C PHE A 239 3.00 4.07 3.90
N SER A 240 3.57 3.72 2.74
CA SER A 240 4.62 2.72 2.64
C SER A 240 5.92 3.31 2.08
N ASN A 241 6.99 3.30 2.85
CA ASN A 241 8.34 3.63 2.37
C ASN A 241 9.04 2.47 1.64
N ARG A 242 8.46 1.26 1.67
CA ARG A 242 9.18 0.04 1.29
C ARG A 242 8.68 -0.61 0.01
N LEU A 243 7.82 0.09 -0.75
CA LEU A 243 7.39 -0.38 -2.06
C LEU A 243 8.58 -0.47 -3.02
N THR A 244 8.65 -1.56 -3.79
CA THR A 244 9.69 -1.73 -4.81
C THR A 244 9.52 -0.76 -5.98
N VAL A 245 8.28 -0.39 -6.27
CA VAL A 245 7.91 0.61 -7.28
C VAL A 245 6.86 1.52 -6.66
N SER A 246 7.08 2.83 -6.73
CA SER A 246 6.12 3.79 -6.22
C SER A 246 4.81 3.69 -6.99
N THR A 247 3.67 3.75 -6.29
CA THR A 247 2.35 3.62 -6.90
C THR A 247 1.42 4.71 -6.41
N ASN A 248 0.56 5.21 -7.30
CA ASN A 248 -0.45 6.19 -6.96
C ASN A 248 -1.85 5.65 -7.30
N PRO A 249 -2.58 5.08 -6.33
CA PRO A 249 -3.98 4.70 -6.53
C PRO A 249 -4.93 5.92 -6.60
N GLY A 250 -4.37 7.13 -6.59
CA GLY A 250 -5.03 8.41 -6.76
C GLY A 250 -5.13 9.25 -5.48
N ASN A 251 -4.50 8.83 -4.38
CA ASN A 251 -4.46 9.60 -3.13
C ASN A 251 -3.02 9.92 -2.68
N GLY A 252 -2.14 10.06 -3.68
CA GLY A 252 -0.71 10.31 -3.51
C GLY A 252 0.13 9.07 -3.75
N HIS A 253 1.37 9.26 -4.20
CA HIS A 253 2.32 8.15 -4.29
C HIS A 253 2.54 7.50 -2.91
N ASN A 254 2.55 6.17 -2.89
CA ASN A 254 2.81 5.31 -1.75
C ASN A 254 1.79 5.39 -0.60
N TRP A 255 0.67 6.09 -0.82
CA TRP A 255 -0.46 6.13 0.10
C TRP A 255 -1.50 5.06 -0.24
N PHE A 256 -1.86 4.25 0.74
CA PHE A 256 -2.91 3.25 0.69
C PHE A 256 -4.14 3.75 1.46
N VAL A 257 -5.33 3.45 0.96
CA VAL A 257 -6.61 3.80 1.60
C VAL A 257 -7.29 2.55 2.13
N ARG A 258 -7.49 2.48 3.45
CA ARG A 258 -8.03 1.30 4.14
C ARG A 258 -9.39 0.87 3.61
N GLN A 259 -10.20 1.84 3.21
CA GLN A 259 -11.54 1.59 2.69
C GLN A 259 -11.54 1.19 1.21
N TRP A 260 -10.42 1.23 0.51
CA TRP A 260 -10.26 0.75 -0.87
C TRP A 260 -9.35 -0.47 -0.93
N PRO A 261 -9.66 -1.57 -0.21
CA PRO A 261 -8.80 -2.72 -0.27
C PRO A 261 -8.80 -3.32 -1.67
N ARG A 262 -7.64 -3.84 -2.09
CA ARG A 262 -7.42 -4.45 -3.39
C ARG A 262 -6.69 -5.77 -3.23
N LEU A 263 -7.02 -6.71 -4.09
CA LEU A 263 -6.35 -7.99 -4.20
C LEU A 263 -5.42 -7.96 -5.41
N GLN A 264 -4.15 -8.26 -5.19
CA GLN A 264 -3.13 -8.30 -6.25
C GLN A 264 -2.39 -9.63 -6.20
N ARG A 265 -2.15 -10.21 -7.38
CA ARG A 265 -1.36 -11.44 -7.56
C ARG A 265 0.08 -11.09 -7.91
N PHE A 266 1.01 -11.85 -7.34
CA PHE A 266 2.44 -11.62 -7.46
C PHE A 266 3.21 -12.92 -7.64
N SER A 267 4.31 -12.84 -8.38
CA SER A 267 5.34 -13.87 -8.42
C SER A 267 6.56 -13.31 -7.70
N ILE A 268 6.97 -13.93 -6.59
CA ILE A 268 8.15 -13.48 -5.84
C ILE A 268 9.38 -14.25 -6.35
N PRO A 269 10.45 -13.57 -6.78
CA PRO A 269 11.70 -14.23 -7.16
C PRO A 269 12.22 -15.15 -6.07
N GLY A 270 12.59 -16.37 -6.42
CA GLY A 270 13.10 -17.37 -5.47
C GLY A 270 12.03 -18.12 -4.67
N GLN A 271 10.74 -17.83 -4.88
CA GLN A 271 9.63 -18.59 -4.30
C GLN A 271 8.95 -19.47 -5.36
N SER A 272 8.56 -20.68 -4.98
CA SER A 272 7.93 -21.64 -5.92
C SER A 272 6.43 -21.45 -6.11
N LEU A 273 5.76 -20.70 -5.22
CA LEU A 273 4.32 -20.44 -5.27
C LEU A 273 4.05 -18.96 -5.55
N SER A 274 3.02 -18.68 -6.34
CA SER A 274 2.46 -17.34 -6.48
C SER A 274 1.90 -16.86 -5.14
N ARG A 275 1.89 -15.54 -4.94
CA ARG A 275 1.30 -14.89 -3.78
C ARG A 275 0.14 -14.02 -4.18
N ILE A 276 -0.84 -13.93 -3.29
CA ILE A 276 -1.86 -12.89 -3.30
C ILE A 276 -1.60 -11.97 -2.12
N ALA A 277 -1.54 -10.66 -2.36
CA ALA A 277 -1.61 -9.67 -1.29
C ALA A 277 -2.97 -8.98 -1.32
N VAL A 278 -3.58 -8.85 -0.14
CA VAL A 278 -4.70 -7.93 0.07
C VAL A 278 -4.12 -6.65 0.64
N THR A 279 -4.10 -5.63 -0.21
CA THR A 279 -3.63 -4.28 0.10
C THR A 279 -4.83 -3.38 0.40
N GLY A 280 -4.57 -2.21 0.96
CA GLY A 280 -5.57 -1.27 1.47
C GLY A 280 -5.01 -0.53 2.67
N ASP A 281 -4.14 -1.20 3.40
CA ASP A 281 -3.41 -0.63 4.52
C ASP A 281 -1.95 -1.05 4.42
N ALA A 282 -1.06 -0.08 4.22
CA ALA A 282 0.39 -0.31 4.14
C ALA A 282 0.95 -1.00 5.39
N THR A 283 0.24 -0.84 6.51
CA THR A 283 0.63 -1.38 7.82
C THR A 283 -0.07 -2.69 8.17
N SER A 284 -0.89 -3.26 7.27
CA SER A 284 -1.54 -4.53 7.56
C SER A 284 -1.87 -5.29 6.27
N ILE A 285 -0.86 -5.47 5.43
CA ILE A 285 -0.99 -6.24 4.19
C ILE A 285 -1.12 -7.71 4.54
N LEU A 286 -2.18 -8.35 4.03
CA LEU A 286 -2.39 -9.79 4.20
C LEU A 286 -1.84 -10.54 3.02
N TRP A 287 -1.04 -11.56 3.29
CA TRP A 287 -0.39 -12.37 2.26
C TRP A 287 -0.94 -13.79 2.26
N PHE A 288 -1.13 -14.35 1.07
CA PHE A 288 -1.60 -15.72 0.86
C PHE A 288 -0.72 -16.42 -0.17
N ALA A 289 -0.21 -17.60 0.18
CA ALA A 289 0.40 -18.54 -0.76
C ALA A 289 -0.66 -19.29 -1.57
N GLU A 290 -0.51 -19.29 -2.89
CA GLU A 290 -1.39 -19.98 -3.83
C GLU A 290 -0.76 -21.33 -4.22
N ALA A 291 -1.29 -22.43 -3.67
CA ALA A 291 -0.73 -23.78 -3.83
C ALA A 291 -1.26 -24.55 -5.07
N GLY A 292 -1.98 -23.86 -5.96
CA GLY A 292 -2.72 -24.45 -7.08
C GLY A 292 -4.11 -24.95 -6.68
N GLY A 293 -5.01 -25.10 -7.66
CA GLY A 293 -6.37 -25.60 -7.43
C GLY A 293 -7.26 -24.69 -6.57
N ASP A 294 -7.07 -23.38 -6.64
CA ASP A 294 -7.79 -22.36 -5.86
C ASP A 294 -7.61 -22.51 -4.32
N VAL A 295 -6.47 -23.07 -3.90
CA VAL A 295 -6.09 -23.22 -2.49
C VAL A 295 -5.17 -22.06 -2.08
N PHE A 296 -5.63 -21.27 -1.11
CA PHE A 296 -4.93 -20.12 -0.57
C PHE A 296 -4.61 -20.34 0.91
N THR A 297 -3.33 -20.29 1.27
CA THR A 297 -2.87 -20.42 2.66
C THR A 297 -2.30 -19.09 3.13
N ALA A 298 -2.80 -18.55 4.23
CA ALA A 298 -2.28 -17.30 4.77
C ALA A 298 -0.80 -17.46 5.20
N ASP A 299 0.04 -16.49 4.81
CA ASP A 299 1.43 -16.42 5.24
C ASP A 299 1.53 -15.86 6.68
N PHE A 300 2.73 -15.96 7.28
CA PHE A 300 3.09 -15.34 8.56
C PHE A 300 2.23 -15.73 9.77
N GLY A 301 1.53 -16.87 9.69
CA GLY A 301 0.66 -17.37 10.76
C GLY A 301 -0.67 -16.62 10.90
N ASP A 302 -1.04 -15.82 9.90
CA ASP A 302 -2.35 -15.17 9.88
C ASP A 302 -3.49 -16.22 9.76
N LYS A 303 -4.65 -15.90 10.33
CA LYS A 303 -5.80 -16.82 10.41
C LYS A 303 -6.93 -16.44 9.47
N SER A 304 -6.75 -15.42 8.66
CA SER A 304 -7.71 -15.06 7.62
C SER A 304 -7.74 -16.16 6.57
N THR A 305 -8.89 -16.35 5.95
CA THR A 305 -9.08 -17.32 4.86
C THR A 305 -9.47 -16.58 3.60
N LEU A 306 -8.89 -16.97 2.47
CA LEU A 306 -9.25 -16.49 1.15
C LEU A 306 -9.85 -17.64 0.35
N THR A 307 -10.98 -17.39 -0.29
CA THR A 307 -11.64 -18.38 -1.17
C THR A 307 -12.01 -17.74 -2.50
N LEU A 308 -11.96 -18.52 -3.58
CA LEU A 308 -12.38 -18.11 -4.92
C LEU A 308 -13.73 -18.77 -5.28
N ASP A 309 -14.70 -17.96 -5.67
CA ASP A 309 -15.98 -18.40 -6.22
C ASP A 309 -16.04 -18.06 -7.70
N ARG A 310 -15.86 -19.09 -8.54
CA ARG A 310 -15.84 -18.93 -10.00
C ARG A 310 -17.20 -18.69 -10.63
N THR A 311 -18.28 -19.02 -9.92
CA THR A 311 -19.64 -18.80 -10.44
C THR A 311 -20.10 -17.39 -10.16
N ALA A 312 -19.79 -16.87 -8.98
CA ALA A 312 -20.06 -15.47 -8.63
C ALA A 312 -19.02 -14.50 -9.19
N GLU A 313 -17.89 -15.00 -9.69
CA GLU A 313 -16.73 -14.20 -10.12
C GLU A 313 -16.13 -13.34 -9.01
N LEU A 314 -16.00 -13.93 -7.80
CA LEU A 314 -15.55 -13.21 -6.60
C LEU A 314 -14.46 -13.93 -5.83
N PHE A 315 -13.56 -13.16 -5.23
CA PHE A 315 -12.79 -13.58 -4.07
C PHE A 315 -13.53 -13.19 -2.78
N ARG A 316 -13.47 -14.05 -1.77
CA ARG A 316 -13.96 -13.75 -0.42
C ARG A 316 -12.84 -13.88 0.59
N LEU A 317 -12.47 -12.76 1.21
CA LEU A 317 -11.59 -12.71 2.37
C LEU A 317 -12.44 -12.75 3.63
N ARG A 318 -12.26 -13.77 4.47
CA ARG A 318 -12.82 -13.82 5.82
C ARG A 318 -11.70 -13.61 6.84
N THR A 319 -11.88 -12.64 7.71
CA THR A 319 -10.94 -12.33 8.80
C THR A 319 -11.36 -13.00 10.11
N PRO A 320 -10.47 -13.14 11.10
CA PRO A 320 -10.78 -13.81 12.37
C PRO A 320 -11.90 -13.14 13.18
N ASN A 321 -12.16 -11.85 12.96
CA ASN A 321 -13.28 -11.15 13.61
C ASN A 321 -14.65 -11.47 12.97
N GLY A 322 -14.69 -12.36 11.97
CA GLY A 322 -15.89 -12.79 11.28
C GLY A 322 -16.29 -11.94 10.06
N SER A 323 -15.61 -10.83 9.81
CA SER A 323 -15.90 -9.97 8.66
C SER A 323 -15.50 -10.62 7.35
N VAL A 324 -16.31 -10.40 6.31
CA VAL A 324 -16.11 -10.90 4.96
C VAL A 324 -16.02 -9.72 4.00
N THR A 325 -14.94 -9.65 3.22
CA THR A 325 -14.81 -8.69 2.10
C THR A 325 -14.88 -9.46 0.79
N GLU A 326 -15.72 -8.98 -0.13
CA GLU A 326 -15.85 -9.54 -1.48
C GLU A 326 -15.09 -8.66 -2.48
N PHE A 327 -14.25 -9.29 -3.28
CA PHE A 327 -13.48 -8.63 -4.35
C PHE A 327 -13.89 -9.19 -5.70
N ASP A 328 -13.97 -8.33 -6.69
CA ASP A 328 -14.14 -8.70 -8.09
C ASP A 328 -12.95 -9.56 -8.56
N MET A 329 -13.21 -10.69 -9.22
CA MET A 329 -12.16 -11.63 -9.63
C MET A 329 -11.21 -11.05 -10.69
N ALA A 330 -11.71 -10.23 -11.59
CA ALA A 330 -10.96 -9.73 -12.74
C ALA A 330 -10.07 -8.53 -12.36
N SER A 331 -10.63 -7.59 -11.62
CA SER A 331 -9.97 -6.34 -11.22
C SER A 331 -9.27 -6.42 -9.86
N GLY A 332 -9.70 -7.34 -8.99
CA GLY A 332 -9.24 -7.41 -7.61
C GLY A 332 -9.75 -6.28 -6.72
N LEU A 333 -10.67 -5.44 -7.20
CA LEU A 333 -11.24 -4.34 -6.41
C LEU A 333 -12.27 -4.87 -5.41
N ALA A 334 -12.24 -4.35 -4.19
CA ALA A 334 -13.29 -4.64 -3.22
C ALA A 334 -14.63 -4.06 -3.68
N LEU A 335 -15.68 -4.85 -3.60
CA LEU A 335 -17.05 -4.46 -3.97
C LEU A 335 -17.88 -4.12 -2.73
N ARG A 336 -17.74 -4.94 -1.69
CA ARG A 336 -18.45 -4.78 -0.42
C ARG A 336 -17.78 -5.53 0.72
N MET A 337 -18.13 -5.15 1.93
CA MET A 337 -17.72 -5.78 3.17
C MET A 337 -18.95 -6.00 4.06
N THR A 338 -19.10 -7.22 4.56
CA THR A 338 -20.04 -7.56 5.62
C THR A 338 -19.27 -7.80 6.90
N THR A 339 -19.54 -7.02 7.94
CA THR A 339 -18.85 -7.16 9.24
C THR A 339 -19.23 -8.46 9.93
N GLY A 340 -18.44 -8.88 10.93
CA GLY A 340 -18.80 -10.02 11.78
C GLY A 340 -20.15 -9.86 12.52
N THR A 341 -20.62 -8.61 12.68
CA THR A 341 -21.93 -8.27 13.24
C THR A 341 -23.06 -8.21 12.20
N GLY A 342 -22.76 -8.43 10.91
CA GLY A 342 -23.74 -8.45 9.82
C GLY A 342 -24.03 -7.09 9.17
N HIS A 343 -23.27 -6.04 9.51
CA HIS A 343 -23.42 -4.73 8.87
C HIS A 343 -22.78 -4.73 7.49
N LEU A 344 -23.48 -4.18 6.50
CA LEU A 344 -23.02 -4.10 5.11
C LEU A 344 -22.46 -2.72 4.80
N ILE A 345 -21.27 -2.70 4.20
CA ILE A 345 -20.64 -1.55 3.59
C ILE A 345 -20.41 -1.88 2.11
N GLU A 346 -20.87 -1.04 1.20
CA GLU A 346 -20.87 -1.35 -0.23
C GLU A 346 -20.45 -0.15 -1.08
N PHE A 347 -19.64 -0.41 -2.11
CA PHE A 347 -19.40 0.54 -3.18
C PHE A 347 -20.59 0.56 -4.12
N VAL A 348 -21.34 1.65 -4.10
CA VAL A 348 -22.60 1.78 -4.86
C VAL A 348 -22.41 2.53 -6.17
N GLU A 349 -21.25 3.16 -6.38
CA GLU A 349 -20.93 3.89 -7.60
C GLU A 349 -19.43 3.98 -7.84
N TRP A 350 -19.04 3.90 -9.11
CA TRP A 350 -17.66 3.95 -9.60
C TRP A 350 -17.54 4.94 -10.76
N VAL A 351 -16.38 5.54 -10.93
CA VAL A 351 -15.98 6.40 -12.06
C VAL A 351 -14.72 5.83 -12.74
N ALA A 352 -14.16 6.55 -13.71
CA ALA A 352 -13.00 6.12 -14.49
C ALA A 352 -13.12 4.67 -15.00
N GLU A 353 -14.21 4.38 -15.71
CA GLU A 353 -14.53 3.06 -16.27
C GLU A 353 -14.56 1.93 -15.22
N GLY A 354 -14.91 2.25 -13.97
CA GLY A 354 -15.04 1.27 -12.88
C GLY A 354 -13.78 1.10 -12.02
N SER A 355 -12.72 1.87 -12.27
CA SER A 355 -11.43 1.72 -11.58
C SER A 355 -11.29 2.56 -10.30
N LYS A 356 -12.15 3.57 -10.12
CA LYS A 356 -12.12 4.50 -8.99
C LYS A 356 -13.47 4.55 -8.28
N PRO A 357 -13.53 4.42 -6.95
CA PRO A 357 -14.78 4.48 -6.22
C PRO A 357 -15.32 5.92 -6.23
N ALA A 358 -16.61 6.07 -6.46
CA ALA A 358 -17.30 7.36 -6.39
C ALA A 358 -18.17 7.46 -5.13
N LYS A 359 -18.79 6.35 -4.70
CA LYS A 359 -19.65 6.32 -3.50
C LYS A 359 -19.49 5.02 -2.72
N LEU A 360 -19.20 5.14 -1.42
CA LEU A 360 -19.18 4.04 -0.45
C LEU A 360 -20.25 4.28 0.61
N GLN A 361 -21.12 3.30 0.85
CA GLN A 361 -22.33 3.49 1.66
C GLN A 361 -22.46 2.44 2.76
N GLN A 362 -23.02 2.84 3.89
CA GLN A 362 -23.53 1.93 4.92
C GLN A 362 -24.95 2.35 5.37
N SER A 363 -25.70 1.43 5.98
CA SER A 363 -27.03 1.74 6.53
C SER A 363 -27.35 0.89 7.74
N ALA A 364 -28.14 1.44 8.67
CA ALA A 364 -28.70 0.71 9.79
C ALA A 364 -30.05 1.28 10.20
N VAL A 365 -30.89 0.48 10.86
CA VAL A 365 -32.17 0.93 11.42
C VAL A 365 -31.95 1.36 12.86
N VAL A 366 -32.21 2.62 13.17
CA VAL A 366 -32.12 3.20 14.51
C VAL A 366 -33.49 3.73 14.89
N ASN A 367 -34.07 3.25 15.99
CA ASN A 367 -35.41 3.64 16.46
C ASN A 367 -36.51 3.54 15.39
N GLY A 368 -36.43 2.53 14.51
CA GLY A 368 -37.39 2.30 13.42
C GLY A 368 -37.18 3.18 12.18
N VAL A 369 -36.15 4.03 12.15
CA VAL A 369 -35.77 4.85 11.00
C VAL A 369 -34.49 4.31 10.39
N THR A 370 -34.47 4.10 9.06
CA THR A 370 -33.23 3.75 8.36
C THR A 370 -32.34 4.98 8.26
N ILE A 371 -31.18 4.94 8.89
CA ILE A 371 -30.11 5.92 8.73
C ILE A 371 -29.14 5.39 7.67
N THR A 372 -28.83 6.21 6.67
CA THR A 372 -27.83 5.90 5.65
C THR A 372 -26.70 6.92 5.73
N GLU A 373 -25.47 6.44 5.79
CA GLU A 373 -24.26 7.25 5.68
C GLU A 373 -23.52 6.89 4.40
N GLN A 374 -22.91 7.90 3.76
CA GLN A 374 -22.20 7.72 2.50
C GLN A 374 -20.97 8.61 2.45
N LEU A 375 -19.86 8.04 1.97
CA LEU A 375 -18.69 8.77 1.51
C LEU A 375 -18.80 8.99 0.01
N VAL A 376 -18.69 10.26 -0.40
CA VAL A 376 -18.64 10.68 -1.81
C VAL A 376 -17.21 11.09 -2.12
N TYR A 377 -16.61 10.44 -3.10
CA TYR A 377 -15.26 10.70 -3.57
C TYR A 377 -15.32 11.56 -4.82
N ALA A 378 -14.69 12.74 -4.78
CA ALA A 378 -14.54 13.63 -5.93
C ALA A 378 -13.13 13.50 -6.49
N TRP A 379 -13.03 13.30 -7.80
CA TRP A 379 -11.79 13.06 -8.52
C TRP A 379 -11.51 14.17 -9.52
N SER A 380 -10.22 14.45 -9.73
CA SER A 380 -9.73 15.51 -10.61
C SER A 380 -10.20 15.32 -12.04
N GLN A 381 -10.75 16.36 -12.65
CA GLN A 381 -11.21 16.30 -14.04
C GLN A 381 -10.10 16.71 -15.02
N PRO A 382 -10.09 16.19 -16.26
CA PRO A 382 -11.06 15.26 -16.86
C PRO A 382 -10.69 13.76 -16.75
N TYR A 383 -9.61 13.42 -16.05
CA TYR A 383 -8.99 12.09 -16.11
C TYR A 383 -9.09 11.25 -14.82
N ASP A 384 -9.73 11.76 -13.78
CA ASP A 384 -9.95 11.11 -12.48
C ASP A 384 -8.65 10.56 -11.83
N LEU A 385 -7.52 11.26 -12.03
CA LEU A 385 -6.20 10.80 -11.59
C LEU A 385 -6.01 10.95 -10.08
N GLN A 386 -6.38 12.10 -9.53
CA GLN A 386 -6.13 12.49 -8.14
C GLN A 386 -7.46 12.71 -7.40
N LEU A 387 -7.53 12.25 -6.15
CA LEU A 387 -8.67 12.45 -5.26
C LEU A 387 -8.64 13.89 -4.77
N GLU A 388 -9.66 14.69 -5.08
CA GLU A 388 -9.74 16.09 -4.65
C GLU A 388 -10.43 16.23 -3.30
N SER A 389 -11.48 15.44 -3.05
CA SER A 389 -12.14 15.43 -1.74
C SER A 389 -12.89 14.15 -1.42
N VAL A 390 -13.11 13.92 -0.12
CA VAL A 390 -14.06 12.93 0.40
C VAL A 390 -15.08 13.64 1.28
N THR A 391 -16.36 13.52 0.94
CA THR A 391 -17.46 14.11 1.71
C THR A 391 -18.29 13.03 2.40
N LEU A 392 -18.39 13.09 3.72
CA LEU A 392 -19.34 12.31 4.50
C LEU A 392 -20.69 13.03 4.52
N ARG A 393 -21.72 12.35 4.04
CA ARG A 393 -23.11 12.78 4.10
C ARG A 393 -24.01 11.73 4.75
N ARG A 394 -25.10 12.18 5.36
CA ARG A 394 -26.10 11.33 6.03
C ARG A 394 -27.50 11.66 5.53
N LYS A 395 -28.37 10.65 5.46
CA LYS A 395 -29.82 10.84 5.29
C LYS A 395 -30.57 9.96 6.29
N GLU A 396 -31.77 10.42 6.67
CA GLU A 396 -32.67 9.71 7.58
C GLU A 396 -33.96 9.36 6.84
N GLY A 397 -34.29 8.07 6.77
CA GLY A 397 -35.41 7.56 6.00
C GLY A 397 -35.38 8.00 4.54
N SER A 398 -36.43 8.67 4.09
CA SER A 398 -36.57 9.26 2.76
C SER A 398 -36.18 10.75 2.71
N GLY A 399 -35.55 11.27 3.75
CA GLY A 399 -35.11 12.67 3.82
C GLY A 399 -34.01 13.02 2.81
N ALA A 400 -33.71 14.31 2.69
CA ALA A 400 -32.60 14.81 1.89
C ALA A 400 -31.25 14.42 2.52
N TRP A 401 -30.21 14.33 1.68
CA TRP A 401 -28.84 14.21 2.17
C TRP A 401 -28.41 15.50 2.85
N GLN A 402 -27.76 15.34 4.00
CA GLN A 402 -27.12 16.41 4.77
C GLN A 402 -25.63 16.15 4.81
N ASP A 403 -24.84 17.18 4.52
CA ASP A 403 -23.40 17.13 4.65
C ASP A 403 -22.98 17.15 6.13
N VAL A 404 -21.89 16.46 6.44
CA VAL A 404 -21.41 16.28 7.83
C VAL A 404 -19.96 16.72 7.96
N ARG A 405 -19.06 16.09 7.21
CA ARG A 405 -17.61 16.35 7.22
C ARG A 405 -17.06 16.22 5.82
N ARG A 406 -15.99 16.94 5.52
CA ARG A 406 -15.25 16.83 4.28
C ARG A 406 -13.76 16.83 4.55
N VAL A 407 -13.03 16.17 3.68
CA VAL A 407 -11.58 16.27 3.61
C VAL A 407 -11.20 16.63 2.19
N SER A 408 -10.36 17.63 2.03
CA SER A 408 -9.88 18.13 0.75
C SER A 408 -8.37 17.89 0.63
N TYR A 409 -7.89 17.50 -0.55
CA TYR A 409 -6.52 17.09 -0.80
C TYR A 409 -5.88 17.95 -1.89
N THR A 410 -4.60 18.24 -1.74
CA THR A 410 -3.79 18.86 -2.81
C THR A 410 -2.53 18.06 -3.04
N TYR A 411 -1.99 18.12 -4.25
CA TYR A 411 -0.81 17.35 -4.65
C TYR A 411 0.29 18.27 -5.16
N TYR A 412 1.52 17.80 -5.01
CA TYR A 412 2.68 18.41 -5.65
C TYR A 412 2.62 18.20 -7.17
N GLN A 413 3.23 19.15 -7.89
CA GLN A 413 3.40 19.12 -9.35
C GLN A 413 4.87 18.87 -9.69
N ASP A 414 5.17 18.47 -10.92
CA ASP A 414 6.54 18.18 -11.41
C ASP A 414 7.60 19.27 -11.15
N THR A 415 7.20 20.52 -10.94
CA THR A 415 8.11 21.65 -10.72
C THR A 415 8.31 22.02 -9.26
N ASP A 416 7.58 21.36 -8.35
CA ASP A 416 7.68 21.64 -6.92
C ASP A 416 8.99 21.08 -6.33
N VAL A 417 9.57 21.85 -5.39
CA VAL A 417 10.88 21.53 -4.81
C VAL A 417 10.80 20.49 -3.69
N TYR A 418 9.65 20.39 -3.02
CA TYR A 418 9.48 19.64 -1.77
C TYR A 418 8.62 18.38 -1.92
N GLY A 419 8.33 17.97 -3.15
CA GLY A 419 7.61 16.75 -3.50
C GLY A 419 7.61 16.55 -5.01
N GLY A 420 7.54 15.29 -5.45
CA GLY A 420 7.42 14.94 -6.85
C GLY A 420 5.99 15.10 -7.34
N ASP A 421 5.78 15.02 -8.64
CA ASP A 421 4.42 15.04 -9.19
C ASP A 421 3.54 13.99 -8.50
N SER A 422 2.30 14.40 -8.22
CA SER A 422 1.30 13.55 -7.59
C SER A 422 1.64 13.07 -6.18
N ASP A 423 2.70 13.58 -5.52
CA ASP A 423 2.88 13.42 -4.09
C ASP A 423 1.80 14.18 -3.32
N LEU A 424 1.24 13.58 -2.28
CA LEU A 424 0.21 14.23 -1.48
C LEU A 424 0.80 15.37 -0.66
N LYS A 425 0.42 16.60 -0.97
CA LYS A 425 0.96 17.84 -0.36
C LYS A 425 0.22 18.25 0.89
N THR A 426 -1.10 18.43 0.81
CA THR A 426 -1.93 18.83 1.96
C THR A 426 -3.18 18.00 2.09
N VAL A 427 -3.66 17.90 3.33
CA VAL A 427 -4.95 17.30 3.68
C VAL A 427 -5.64 18.25 4.64
N THR A 428 -6.72 18.89 4.19
CA THR A 428 -7.50 19.83 4.99
C THR A 428 -8.81 19.18 5.41
N THR A 429 -9.05 19.10 6.72
CA THR A 429 -10.29 18.57 7.29
C THR A 429 -11.29 19.71 7.52
N GLU A 430 -12.56 19.46 7.25
CA GLU A 430 -13.63 20.47 7.28
C GLU A 430 -14.91 19.90 7.91
N ILE A 431 -15.66 20.76 8.60
CA ILE A 431 -16.97 20.43 9.18
C ILE A 431 -18.07 21.26 8.54
N TRP A 432 -19.23 20.66 8.30
CA TRP A 432 -20.39 21.38 7.80
C TRP A 432 -21.08 22.17 8.93
N THR A 433 -21.33 23.46 8.70
CA THR A 433 -21.98 24.36 9.67
C THR A 433 -23.49 24.51 9.45
N GLY A 434 -24.05 23.79 8.49
CA GLY A 434 -25.45 23.93 8.04
C GLY A 434 -25.59 24.76 6.76
N SER A 435 -24.64 25.66 6.48
CA SER A 435 -24.64 26.49 5.27
C SER A 435 -23.28 26.61 4.57
N ALA A 436 -22.18 26.31 5.27
CA ALA A 436 -20.83 26.42 4.74
C ALA A 436 -19.88 25.38 5.36
N TRP A 437 -18.79 25.09 4.66
CA TRP A 437 -17.67 24.31 5.18
C TRP A 437 -16.77 25.21 6.04
N ALA A 438 -16.43 24.74 7.24
CA ALA A 438 -15.47 25.39 8.13
C ALA A 438 -14.24 24.48 8.29
N GLU A 439 -13.06 25.02 8.01
CA GLU A 439 -11.80 24.31 8.17
C GLU A 439 -11.52 23.99 9.65
N ARG A 440 -11.04 22.77 9.89
CA ARG A 440 -10.63 22.28 11.21
C ARG A 440 -9.12 22.21 11.35
N GLY A 441 -8.41 22.04 10.24
CA GLY A 441 -6.96 22.03 10.21
C GLY A 441 -6.39 21.29 9.00
N THR A 442 -5.12 21.57 8.73
CA THR A 442 -4.40 21.09 7.55
C THR A 442 -3.17 20.30 7.95
N THR A 443 -3.06 19.06 7.50
CA THR A 443 -1.81 18.30 7.55
C THR A 443 -0.99 18.61 6.30
N TYR A 444 0.30 18.86 6.48
CA TYR A 444 1.24 19.17 5.40
C TYR A 444 2.38 18.14 5.36
N TYR A 445 2.74 17.69 4.17
CA TYR A 445 3.77 16.70 3.93
C TYR A 445 4.86 17.24 3.01
N ARG A 446 6.11 16.83 3.23
CA ARG A 446 7.22 17.00 2.28
C ARG A 446 7.87 15.66 1.98
N TYR A 447 8.50 15.53 0.82
CA TYR A 447 9.08 14.27 0.35
C TYR A 447 10.54 14.43 -0.11
N TYR A 448 11.26 13.31 -0.10
CA TYR A 448 12.49 13.13 -0.85
C TYR A 448 12.15 12.72 -2.28
N ILE A 449 12.46 13.58 -3.25
CA ILE A 449 12.43 13.27 -4.68
C ILE A 449 13.69 12.55 -5.16
N THR A 450 14.76 12.65 -4.38
CA THR A 450 16.04 11.92 -4.54
C THR A 450 16.57 11.55 -3.16
N LEU A 451 17.22 10.38 -3.04
CA LEU A 451 17.84 9.95 -1.78
C LEU A 451 19.19 10.65 -1.55
N PRO A 452 19.46 11.16 -0.34
CA PRO A 452 20.77 11.64 0.04
C PRO A 452 21.83 10.52 -0.05
N GLY A 453 22.99 10.80 -0.65
CA GLY A 453 24.08 9.81 -0.76
C GLY A 453 23.98 8.85 -1.96
N SER A 454 22.90 8.91 -2.74
CA SER A 454 22.92 8.41 -4.11
C SER A 454 23.87 9.30 -4.91
N SER A 455 25.06 8.79 -5.20
CA SER A 455 26.03 9.46 -6.07
C SER A 455 25.51 9.48 -7.51
N SER A 456 24.54 10.34 -7.78
CA SER A 456 24.37 10.97 -9.07
C SER A 456 24.95 12.37 -8.94
N SER A 457 26.18 12.52 -9.40
CA SER A 457 26.79 13.81 -9.70
C SER A 457 25.96 14.52 -10.78
N SER A 458 24.84 15.11 -10.39
CA SER A 458 24.01 15.98 -11.23
C SER A 458 23.27 16.98 -10.35
N SER A 459 24.02 17.74 -9.55
CA SER A 459 23.65 19.13 -9.30
C SER A 459 23.79 19.87 -10.62
N SER A 460 22.72 19.96 -11.39
CA SER A 460 22.63 20.94 -12.47
C SER A 460 21.21 21.46 -12.56
N ALA A 461 21.07 22.69 -12.06
CA ALA A 461 20.05 23.62 -12.45
C ALA A 461 19.80 23.53 -13.97
N ILE A 462 18.53 23.51 -14.33
CA ILE A 462 18.04 23.55 -15.70
C ILE A 462 18.59 24.85 -16.32
N SER A 463 19.63 24.72 -17.13
CA SER A 463 20.17 25.79 -17.97
C SER A 463 20.11 25.29 -19.40
N SER A 464 19.17 25.83 -20.16
CA SER A 464 19.02 25.62 -21.59
C SER A 464 20.27 26.05 -22.35
N SER A 465 20.95 25.11 -23.01
CA SER A 465 21.75 25.42 -24.19
C SER A 465 21.96 24.18 -25.05
N SER A 466 21.53 24.30 -26.30
CA SER A 466 21.59 23.34 -27.38
C SER A 466 23.04 23.01 -27.75
N SER A 467 23.39 21.73 -27.80
CA SER A 467 24.46 21.21 -28.67
C SER A 467 24.31 19.70 -28.81
N SER A 468 24.16 19.26 -30.06
CA SER A 468 24.01 17.88 -30.49
C SER A 468 25.24 17.02 -30.18
N GLY A 469 25.02 15.80 -29.68
CA GLY A 469 26.07 14.77 -29.64
C GLY A 469 25.74 13.61 -28.71
N SER A 470 25.32 12.48 -29.29
CA SER A 470 25.33 11.13 -28.71
C SER A 470 24.61 10.95 -27.36
N VAL A 471 23.30 10.69 -27.43
CA VAL A 471 22.51 10.24 -26.27
C VAL A 471 22.53 8.72 -26.23
N THR A 472 23.42 8.14 -25.41
CA THR A 472 23.02 6.96 -24.65
C THR A 472 21.94 7.45 -23.67
N PRO A 473 20.78 6.79 -23.54
CA PRO A 473 19.72 7.30 -22.68
C PRO A 473 20.28 7.44 -21.26
N PRO A 474 20.35 8.66 -20.70
CA PRO A 474 20.77 8.81 -19.32
C PRO A 474 19.70 8.11 -18.48
N ASN A 475 20.15 7.21 -17.62
CA ASN A 475 19.37 6.60 -16.56
C ASN A 475 18.78 7.75 -15.71
N ARG A 476 17.59 8.26 -16.07
CA ARG A 476 16.88 9.27 -15.28
C ARG A 476 16.60 8.59 -13.94
N PRO A 477 17.10 9.12 -12.80
CA PRO A 477 16.74 8.56 -11.51
C PRO A 477 15.22 8.53 -11.44
N VAL A 478 14.64 7.36 -11.24
CA VAL A 478 13.20 7.25 -10.97
C VAL A 478 12.94 8.13 -9.74
N PRO A 479 12.05 9.13 -9.83
CA PRO A 479 11.77 9.99 -8.68
C PRO A 479 11.35 9.11 -7.52
N ILE A 480 11.95 9.38 -6.37
CA ILE A 480 11.64 8.67 -5.14
C ILE A 480 10.48 9.43 -4.48
N HIS A 481 9.60 8.72 -3.80
CA HIS A 481 8.40 9.29 -3.18
C HIS A 481 8.38 8.87 -1.71
N LEU A 482 9.35 9.36 -0.93
CA LEU A 482 9.53 9.01 0.48
C LEU A 482 9.25 10.22 1.37
N LEU A 483 8.44 10.03 2.42
CA LEU A 483 8.09 11.10 3.34
C LEU A 483 9.30 11.65 4.08
N LYS A 484 9.50 12.95 4.01
CA LYS A 484 10.58 13.67 4.69
C LYS A 484 10.10 14.34 5.96
N TYR A 485 9.04 15.14 5.87
CA TYR A 485 8.43 15.83 6.99
C TYR A 485 6.92 15.61 7.02
N VAL A 486 6.38 15.47 8.23
CA VAL A 486 4.95 15.43 8.50
C VAL A 486 4.63 16.52 9.52
N LEU A 487 3.72 17.43 9.15
CA LEU A 487 3.20 18.47 10.00
C LEU A 487 1.70 18.24 10.16
N ASN A 488 1.29 17.76 11.32
CA ASN A 488 -0.11 17.65 11.72
C ASN A 488 -0.73 19.06 11.87
N PRO A 489 -2.07 19.17 11.96
CA PRO A 489 -2.76 20.45 11.94
C PRO A 489 -2.20 21.53 12.87
N ASP A 490 -1.89 21.18 14.12
CA ASP A 490 -1.36 22.15 15.09
C ASP A 490 0.05 22.61 14.74
N ALA A 491 0.91 21.72 14.24
CA ALA A 491 2.26 22.07 13.81
C ALA A 491 2.25 22.95 12.56
N PHE A 492 1.40 22.63 11.59
CA PHE A 492 1.23 23.45 10.39
C PHE A 492 0.65 24.83 10.71
N ALA A 493 -0.30 24.91 11.64
CA ALA A 493 -0.84 26.18 12.13
C ALA A 493 0.25 27.05 12.81
N ARG A 494 1.11 26.44 13.64
CA ARG A 494 2.25 27.15 14.25
C ARG A 494 3.26 27.66 13.20
N LEU A 495 3.62 26.83 12.22
CA LEU A 495 4.50 27.22 11.12
C LEU A 495 3.89 28.39 10.32
N SER A 496 2.59 28.32 10.02
CA SER A 496 1.88 29.35 9.25
C SER A 496 1.71 30.66 10.01
N ALA A 497 1.71 30.61 11.34
CA ALA A 497 1.61 31.79 12.21
C ALA A 497 2.96 32.42 12.55
N ASP A 498 4.08 31.79 12.18
CA ASP A 498 5.43 32.31 12.44
C ASP A 498 5.68 33.59 11.62
N PRO A 499 5.91 34.76 12.25
CA PRO A 499 6.17 36.01 11.54
C PRO A 499 7.41 35.98 10.63
N ALA A 500 8.34 35.04 10.85
CA ALA A 500 9.51 34.85 10.00
C ALA A 500 9.21 34.04 8.73
N VAL A 501 8.02 33.45 8.62
CA VAL A 501 7.58 32.62 7.49
C VAL A 501 6.55 33.37 6.67
N SER A 502 6.95 33.82 5.47
CA SER A 502 6.03 34.51 4.55
C SER A 502 5.04 33.55 3.88
N ASP A 503 5.47 32.31 3.61
CA ASP A 503 4.65 31.26 3.04
C ASP A 503 5.14 29.89 3.54
N PRO A 504 4.30 29.10 4.23
CA PRO A 504 4.69 27.80 4.78
C PRO A 504 5.05 26.77 3.70
N PHE A 505 4.55 26.92 2.46
CA PHE A 505 4.81 25.98 1.38
C PHE A 505 6.18 26.18 0.72
N THR A 506 6.76 27.38 0.85
CA THR A 506 8.09 27.72 0.31
C THR A 506 9.17 27.84 1.40
N ALA A 507 8.78 27.82 2.68
CA ALA A 507 9.69 27.82 3.83
C ALA A 507 10.83 26.79 3.67
N SER A 508 12.05 27.14 4.08
CA SER A 508 13.18 26.20 4.00
C SER A 508 12.99 25.00 4.94
N ASP A 509 13.60 23.86 4.62
CA ASP A 509 13.57 22.67 5.49
C ASP A 509 14.14 22.95 6.89
N ALA A 510 15.09 23.89 7.03
CA ALA A 510 15.63 24.28 8.33
C ALA A 510 14.60 24.98 9.22
N ILE A 511 13.61 25.66 8.63
CA ILE A 511 12.49 26.23 9.38
C ILE A 511 11.45 25.15 9.66
N VAL A 512 11.07 24.37 8.64
CA VAL A 512 10.06 23.31 8.78
C VAL A 512 10.45 22.26 9.83
N ALA A 513 11.74 21.91 9.91
CA ALA A 513 12.27 20.97 10.91
C ALA A 513 11.98 21.37 12.36
N GLN A 514 11.86 22.67 12.65
CA GLN A 514 11.57 23.18 14.00
C GLN A 514 10.11 22.96 14.42
N TYR A 515 9.22 22.71 13.46
CA TYR A 515 7.78 22.53 13.69
C TYR A 515 7.31 21.10 13.45
N ALA A 516 8.00 20.34 12.59
CA ALA A 516 7.60 19.01 12.16
C ALA A 516 7.34 18.05 13.33
N ASP A 517 6.18 17.38 13.28
CA ASP A 517 5.85 16.32 14.23
C ASP A 517 6.70 15.09 13.97
N TYR A 518 6.99 14.81 12.70
CA TYR A 518 7.88 13.73 12.27
C TYR A 518 8.84 14.20 11.17
N PHE A 519 10.07 13.72 11.28
CA PHE A 519 11.12 13.79 10.26
C PHE A 519 11.75 12.41 10.09
N PHE A 520 12.02 12.01 8.85
CA PHE A 520 12.61 10.71 8.53
C PHE A 520 13.82 10.85 7.61
N GLU A 521 14.83 10.01 7.79
CA GLU A 521 15.89 9.75 6.81
C GLU A 521 15.95 8.26 6.50
N TYR A 522 16.39 7.92 5.29
CA TYR A 522 16.34 6.57 4.76
C TYR A 522 17.70 6.08 4.27
N ASP A 523 17.90 4.77 4.29
CA ASP A 523 18.98 4.11 3.54
C ASP A 523 18.59 3.82 2.07
N GLN A 524 19.49 3.16 1.34
CA GLN A 524 19.31 2.82 -0.07
C GLN A 524 18.21 1.78 -0.30
N GLU A 525 17.87 0.98 0.72
CA GLU A 525 16.73 0.07 0.69
C GLU A 525 15.43 0.74 1.21
N HIS A 526 15.43 2.06 1.38
CA HIS A 526 14.30 2.85 1.86
C HIS A 526 13.85 2.51 3.28
N ARG A 527 14.72 1.93 4.12
CA ARG A 527 14.45 1.71 5.55
C ARG A 527 14.74 2.99 6.31
N VAL A 528 13.91 3.32 7.30
CA VAL A 528 14.14 4.49 8.15
C VAL A 528 15.41 4.27 8.98
N ILE A 529 16.42 5.12 8.82
CA ILE A 529 17.68 5.09 9.60
C ILE A 529 17.75 6.20 10.63
N ARG A 530 16.91 7.22 10.50
CA ARG A 530 16.77 8.30 11.47
C ARG A 530 15.33 8.74 11.52
N GLU A 531 14.83 8.93 12.73
CA GLU A 531 13.54 9.53 13.00
C GLU A 531 13.76 10.67 13.99
N SER A 532 13.09 11.79 13.75
CA SER A 532 13.01 12.85 14.75
C SER A 532 11.58 13.31 14.92
N VAL A 533 11.23 13.61 16.17
CA VAL A 533 9.88 14.02 16.54
C VAL A 533 9.91 15.31 17.36
N ASN A 534 8.74 15.95 17.51
CA ASN A 534 8.56 17.14 18.34
C ASN A 534 9.50 18.28 17.92
N GLY A 535 9.54 18.62 16.63
CA GLY A 535 10.35 19.72 16.10
C GLY A 535 11.86 19.52 16.25
N GLY A 536 12.33 18.27 16.24
CA GLY A 536 13.75 17.95 16.43
C GLY A 536 14.14 17.64 17.88
N GLY A 537 13.21 17.73 18.83
CA GLY A 537 13.50 17.60 20.27
C GLY A 537 13.91 16.19 20.71
N GLN A 538 13.53 15.16 19.96
CA GLN A 538 13.93 13.77 20.17
C GLN A 538 14.39 13.17 18.85
N VAL A 539 15.54 12.50 18.89
CA VAL A 539 16.16 11.87 17.71
C VAL A 539 16.43 10.41 18.02
N TYR A 540 15.93 9.55 17.15
CA TYR A 540 16.14 8.11 17.14
C TYR A 540 16.96 7.75 15.91
N SER A 541 17.89 6.81 16.04
CA SER A 541 18.63 6.27 14.90
C SER A 541 18.56 4.75 14.87
N PHE A 542 18.47 4.18 13.68
CA PHE A 542 18.30 2.76 13.48
C PHE A 542 19.43 2.19 12.62
N SER A 543 19.88 0.99 12.97
CA SER A 543 20.77 0.20 12.13
C SER A 543 20.24 -1.23 12.00
N TYR A 544 20.40 -1.79 10.82
CA TYR A 544 19.81 -3.07 10.43
C TYR A 544 20.90 -4.08 10.07
N THR A 545 20.72 -5.33 10.47
CA THR A 545 21.57 -6.44 10.07
C THR A 545 20.70 -7.65 9.76
N GLN A 546 21.04 -8.39 8.71
CA GLN A 546 20.35 -9.62 8.33
C GLN A 546 21.23 -10.83 8.59
N SER A 547 20.65 -11.92 9.08
CA SER A 547 21.29 -13.22 9.27
C SER A 547 21.29 -14.04 7.98
N ALA A 548 22.10 -15.09 7.95
CA ALA A 548 22.07 -16.10 6.88
C ALA A 548 21.32 -17.37 7.28
N PHE A 549 20.58 -17.36 8.41
CA PHE A 549 19.84 -18.53 8.87
C PHE A 549 18.60 -18.77 7.99
N ALA A 550 18.22 -20.04 7.86
CA ALA A 550 17.01 -20.40 7.14
C ALA A 550 15.77 -19.83 7.85
N ASN A 551 14.74 -19.49 7.06
CA ASN A 551 13.47 -19.03 7.58
C ASN A 551 12.84 -20.05 8.53
N GLY A 552 12.52 -19.61 9.74
CA GLY A 552 11.80 -20.39 10.74
C GLY A 552 11.31 -19.48 11.86
N TYR A 553 10.24 -19.86 12.56
CA TYR A 553 9.66 -19.01 13.61
C TYR A 553 10.58 -18.83 14.84
N ASN A 554 11.49 -19.78 15.07
CA ASN A 554 12.53 -19.70 16.09
C ASN A 554 13.93 -19.62 15.46
N SER A 555 14.02 -18.90 14.33
CA SER A 555 15.26 -18.62 13.61
C SER A 555 15.30 -17.12 13.29
N TRP A 556 16.22 -16.37 13.91
CA TRP A 556 16.28 -14.93 13.71
C TRP A 556 16.79 -14.60 12.29
N LEU A 557 16.11 -13.67 11.63
CA LEU A 557 16.46 -13.20 10.29
C LEU A 557 16.97 -11.76 10.33
N THR A 558 16.32 -10.88 11.08
CA THR A 558 16.68 -9.46 11.14
C THR A 558 17.05 -9.06 12.55
N LYS A 559 18.04 -8.17 12.66
CA LYS A 559 18.47 -7.50 13.88
C LYS A 559 18.38 -6.00 13.64
N THR A 560 17.74 -5.30 14.56
CA THR A 560 17.65 -3.84 14.54
C THR A 560 18.18 -3.29 15.84
N VAL A 561 19.07 -2.30 15.75
CA VAL A 561 19.55 -1.53 16.89
C VAL A 561 19.00 -0.13 16.76
N GLU A 562 18.16 0.26 17.71
CA GLU A 562 17.65 1.62 17.89
C GLU A 562 18.46 2.30 19.00
N THR A 563 19.01 3.47 18.67
CA THR A 563 19.58 4.41 19.65
C THR A 563 18.52 5.44 20.00
N GLN A 564 18.15 5.50 21.28
CA GLN A 564 17.18 6.46 21.81
C GLN A 564 17.84 7.82 22.13
N PRO A 565 17.07 8.91 22.31
CA PRO A 565 17.60 10.25 22.59
C PRO A 565 18.46 10.35 23.85
N ASP A 566 18.25 9.46 24.82
CA ASP A 566 19.02 9.38 26.06
C ASP A 566 20.32 8.54 25.94
N GLY A 567 20.59 8.00 24.75
CA GLY A 567 21.73 7.14 24.46
C GLY A 567 21.51 5.67 24.82
N THR A 568 20.34 5.29 25.34
CA THR A 568 20.01 3.87 25.57
C THR A 568 19.81 3.15 24.24
N LEU A 569 20.12 1.85 24.22
CA LEU A 569 20.03 1.03 23.02
C LEU A 569 18.94 -0.04 23.18
N ASN A 570 18.00 -0.08 22.25
CA ASN A 570 17.13 -1.24 22.06
C ASN A 570 17.71 -2.10 20.94
N THR A 571 18.03 -3.37 21.22
CA THR A 571 18.38 -4.34 20.17
C THR A 571 17.29 -5.38 20.05
N ILE A 572 16.69 -5.49 18.86
CA ILE A 572 15.58 -6.38 18.57
C ILE A 572 16.03 -7.39 17.51
N TYR A 573 15.81 -8.67 17.78
CA TYR A 573 15.99 -9.75 16.82
C TYR A 573 14.61 -10.30 16.42
N CYS A 574 14.29 -10.26 15.13
CA CYS A 574 13.03 -10.75 14.59
C CYS A 574 13.26 -11.99 13.71
N ASN A 575 12.27 -12.88 13.67
CA ASN A 575 12.24 -13.98 12.71
C ASN A 575 11.78 -13.51 11.31
N TYR A 576 11.74 -14.43 10.34
CA TYR A 576 11.31 -14.12 8.95
C TYR A 576 9.86 -13.60 8.85
N ALA A 577 9.04 -13.88 9.85
CA ALA A 577 7.66 -13.43 9.97
C ALA A 577 7.53 -12.17 10.84
N GLY A 578 8.65 -11.48 11.11
CA GLY A 578 8.68 -10.19 11.79
C GLY A 578 8.36 -10.24 13.27
N ARG A 579 8.24 -11.44 13.84
CA ARG A 579 7.99 -11.63 15.27
C ARG A 579 9.29 -11.49 16.04
N THR A 580 9.26 -10.71 17.13
CA THR A 580 10.42 -10.50 18.00
C THR A 580 10.77 -11.77 18.75
N MET A 581 11.95 -12.33 18.53
CA MET A 581 12.48 -13.47 19.28
C MET A 581 13.26 -13.03 20.52
N LEU A 582 14.04 -11.95 20.42
CA LEU A 582 14.81 -11.40 21.54
C LEU A 582 14.78 -9.88 21.48
N LYS A 583 14.53 -9.24 22.61
CA LYS A 583 14.70 -7.80 22.80
C LYS A 583 15.69 -7.57 23.94
N THR A 584 16.68 -6.70 23.72
CA THR A 584 17.56 -6.20 24.79
C THR A 584 17.39 -4.69 24.92
N LEU A 585 17.31 -4.21 26.16
CA LEU A 585 17.47 -2.80 26.50
C LEU A 585 18.82 -2.66 27.19
N ARG A 586 19.69 -1.79 26.69
CA ARG A 586 21.00 -1.50 27.27
C ARG A 586 21.12 -0.05 27.71
N SER A 587 21.55 0.15 28.94
CA SER A 587 21.87 1.47 29.50
C SER A 587 23.22 1.40 30.21
N GLY A 588 24.24 2.06 29.66
CA GLY A 588 25.61 1.91 30.14
C GLY A 588 26.10 0.46 30.07
N SER A 589 26.47 -0.11 31.21
CA SER A 589 26.88 -1.52 31.35
C SER A 589 25.73 -2.49 31.63
N ASP A 590 24.54 -1.97 31.96
CA ASP A 590 23.39 -2.79 32.32
C ASP A 590 22.61 -3.20 31.07
N GLU A 591 22.14 -4.45 31.05
CA GLU A 591 21.36 -5.00 29.94
C GLU A 591 20.22 -5.88 30.46
N TRP A 592 19.02 -5.66 29.92
CA TRP A 592 17.82 -6.43 30.22
C TRP A 592 17.31 -7.14 28.97
N CYS A 593 17.24 -8.47 29.03
CA CYS A 593 16.86 -9.32 27.90
C CYS A 593 15.44 -9.89 28.06
N HIS A 594 14.64 -9.87 27.01
CA HIS A 594 13.35 -10.56 26.93
C HIS A 594 13.36 -11.51 25.74
N PHE A 595 12.97 -12.77 25.94
CA PHE A 595 12.98 -13.80 24.90
C PHE A 595 11.59 -14.40 24.67
N PHE A 596 11.30 -14.78 23.42
CA PHE A 596 10.05 -15.37 22.98
C PHE A 596 10.32 -16.59 22.09
N GLU A 597 9.66 -17.72 22.38
CA GLU A 597 9.61 -18.91 21.53
C GLU A 597 8.22 -19.08 20.93
N TYR A 598 8.16 -19.53 19.68
CA TYR A 598 6.94 -19.69 18.89
C TYR A 598 6.70 -21.15 18.48
N ASP A 599 5.43 -21.53 18.29
CA ASP A 599 5.07 -22.79 17.64
C ASP A 599 5.13 -22.71 16.10
N SER A 600 4.79 -23.81 15.43
CA SER A 600 4.74 -23.91 13.96
C SER A 600 3.66 -23.04 13.30
N THR A 601 2.83 -22.35 14.07
CA THR A 601 1.77 -21.46 13.60
C THR A 601 2.03 -20.00 14.00
N ALA A 602 3.28 -19.66 14.33
CA ALA A 602 3.71 -18.32 14.75
C ALA A 602 3.13 -17.84 16.09
N ARG A 603 2.70 -18.75 16.97
CA ARG A 603 2.09 -18.40 18.26
C ARG A 603 3.10 -18.56 19.38
N ILE A 604 3.16 -17.60 20.31
CA ILE A 604 4.05 -17.67 21.47
C ILE A 604 3.70 -18.91 22.32
N VAL A 605 4.72 -19.70 22.65
CA VAL A 605 4.67 -20.86 23.56
C VAL A 605 5.52 -20.68 24.82
N LEU A 606 6.53 -19.81 24.77
CA LEU A 606 7.37 -19.45 25.91
C LEU A 606 7.76 -17.98 25.85
N GLN A 607 7.72 -17.32 27.00
CA GLN A 607 8.26 -15.99 27.23
C GLN A 607 9.17 -16.01 28.44
N ALA A 608 10.38 -15.49 28.31
CA ALA A 608 11.35 -15.36 29.40
C ALA A 608 11.63 -13.88 29.72
N SER A 609 11.55 -13.55 31.01
CA SER A 609 11.92 -12.23 31.53
C SER A 609 13.44 -12.09 31.70
N PRO A 610 13.99 -10.86 31.90
CA PRO A 610 15.41 -10.65 32.13
C PRO A 610 15.97 -11.45 33.30
N SER A 611 15.16 -11.71 34.32
CA SER A 611 15.57 -12.50 35.49
C SER A 611 15.92 -13.96 35.18
N ALA A 612 15.36 -14.51 34.09
CA ALA A 612 15.52 -15.90 33.67
C ALA A 612 16.59 -16.10 32.58
N ILE A 613 17.17 -15.02 32.03
CA ILE A 613 18.10 -15.09 30.91
C ILE A 613 19.53 -14.81 31.41
N SER A 614 20.48 -15.66 31.03
CA SER A 614 21.90 -15.49 31.41
C SER A 614 22.79 -14.96 30.29
N GLY A 615 22.28 -14.87 29.07
CA GLY A 615 23.02 -14.38 27.89
C GLY A 615 22.28 -14.69 26.58
N TYR A 616 22.95 -14.48 25.46
CA TYR A 616 22.51 -14.90 24.12
C TYR A 616 23.70 -14.97 23.17
N ASP A 617 23.58 -15.72 22.08
CA ASP A 617 24.61 -15.89 21.05
C ASP A 617 24.00 -15.72 19.66
N GLN A 618 24.33 -14.61 19.00
CA GLN A 618 23.83 -14.29 17.67
C GLN A 618 24.32 -15.26 16.58
N THR A 619 25.33 -16.09 16.85
CA THR A 619 25.76 -17.15 15.91
C THR A 619 24.83 -18.37 15.93
N LYS A 620 23.82 -18.39 16.80
CA LYS A 620 22.78 -19.41 16.87
C LYS A 620 21.47 -18.86 16.30
N ALA A 621 20.78 -19.68 15.52
CA ALA A 621 19.49 -19.31 14.92
C ALA A 621 18.43 -18.97 15.98
N ASP A 622 18.45 -19.68 17.11
CA ASP A 622 17.48 -19.53 18.20
C ASP A 622 17.91 -18.52 19.28
N LEU A 623 19.10 -17.91 19.13
CA LEU A 623 19.75 -16.96 20.05
C LEU A 623 20.12 -17.49 21.44
N LEU A 624 19.38 -18.48 21.97
CA LEU A 624 19.57 -19.00 23.32
C LEU A 624 20.22 -20.40 23.36
N ASN A 625 20.54 -20.99 22.20
CA ASN A 625 21.19 -22.29 22.01
C ASN A 625 20.45 -23.47 22.67
N LYS A 626 19.38 -23.95 22.03
CA LYS A 626 18.58 -25.10 22.46
C LYS A 626 19.32 -26.41 22.17
N VAL A 627 19.66 -27.14 23.22
CA VAL A 627 20.31 -28.45 23.15
C VAL A 627 19.48 -29.46 23.94
N SER A 628 19.05 -30.53 23.26
CA SER A 628 18.28 -31.62 23.88
C SER A 628 17.04 -31.15 24.65
N GLY A 629 16.38 -30.09 24.17
CA GLY A 629 15.16 -29.53 24.77
C GLY A 629 15.37 -28.39 25.77
N ASN A 630 16.61 -28.11 26.20
CA ASN A 630 16.92 -27.03 27.14
C ASN A 630 17.76 -25.94 26.47
N TYR A 631 17.53 -24.69 26.84
CA TYR A 631 18.30 -23.55 26.33
C TYR A 631 19.52 -23.31 27.22
N GLN A 632 20.72 -23.27 26.63
CA GLN A 632 21.96 -23.00 27.37
C GLN A 632 21.90 -21.66 28.14
N TYR A 633 21.27 -20.64 27.54
CA TYR A 633 21.21 -19.29 28.10
C TYR A 633 19.91 -18.96 28.83
N LEU A 634 19.08 -19.97 29.11
CA LEU A 634 17.88 -19.85 29.93
C LEU A 634 18.08 -20.56 31.27
N ARG A 635 17.64 -19.92 32.35
CA ARG A 635 17.71 -20.48 33.70
C ARG A 635 16.39 -21.19 34.04
N ASP A 636 16.36 -22.51 33.90
CA ASP A 636 15.13 -23.30 34.06
C ASP A 636 14.55 -23.30 35.48
N SER A 637 15.34 -22.94 36.50
CA SER A 637 14.96 -23.01 37.92
C SER A 637 14.96 -21.66 38.64
N THR A 638 15.28 -20.56 37.95
CA THR A 638 15.37 -19.22 38.55
C THR A 638 14.89 -18.14 37.59
N GLY A 639 14.17 -17.15 38.10
CA GLY A 639 13.59 -16.08 37.30
C GLY A 639 12.19 -16.41 36.80
N LEU A 640 11.56 -15.47 36.09
CA LEU A 640 10.21 -15.60 35.56
C LEU A 640 10.25 -16.10 34.11
N ILE A 641 9.65 -17.27 33.89
CA ILE A 641 9.33 -17.85 32.59
C ILE A 641 7.82 -18.09 32.56
N THR A 642 7.16 -17.67 31.49
CA THR A 642 5.75 -17.90 31.23
C THR A 642 5.62 -18.84 30.03
N THR A 643 4.89 -19.94 30.19
CA THR A 643 4.61 -20.88 29.11
C THR A 643 3.12 -20.85 28.75
N TYR A 644 2.83 -21.07 27.48
CA TYR A 644 1.47 -21.04 26.96
C TYR A 644 1.10 -22.41 26.41
N GLN A 645 0.04 -22.99 26.98
CA GLN A 645 -0.61 -24.18 26.43
C GLN A 645 -1.97 -23.76 25.86
N ARG A 646 -2.26 -24.21 24.63
CA ARG A 646 -3.54 -23.93 23.98
C ARG A 646 -4.35 -25.20 23.86
N HIS A 647 -5.61 -25.12 24.26
CA HIS A 647 -6.59 -26.18 24.09
C HIS A 647 -7.40 -25.90 22.83
N ALA A 648 -7.83 -26.97 22.15
CA ALA A 648 -8.79 -26.82 21.06
C ALA A 648 -10.09 -26.19 21.61
N PRO A 649 -10.75 -25.29 20.85
CA PRO A 649 -12.02 -24.71 21.25
C PRO A 649 -13.13 -25.75 21.40
#